data_AF-A0A1N6XXQ1-F1
#
_entry.id   AF-A0A1N6XXQ1-F1
#
_cell.length_a   1.000
_cell.length_b   1.000
_cell.length_c   1.000
_cell.angle_alpha   90.00
_cell.angle_beta   90.00
_cell.angle_gamma   90.00
#
_symmetry.space_group_name_H-M   'P 1'
#
loop_
_entity.id
_entity.type
_entity.pdbx_description
1 polymer ?
#
loop_
_entity_poly.entity_id
_entity_poly.type
_entity_poly.pdbx_seq_one_letter_code
_entity_poly.pdbx_strand_id
1 'polypeptide(L)'
;MARIVARTGESVAPLPGWEWLATTASAVDTPSALPGEGWHEAVMPGTVAGTLRRQGRLTDASAAAIADQDHWYRTRLGEPLAGVLRFEGLATLTEIWIDGEKRAESASMFMAIEIAVAAAAGAEIALCFRALNPRLAAAPRRSRWRPAMIQPNGLRWFRTTALGSAPGWNPPGLPTGPYRPIWRVERDQTAPAITAIDLKTTYEGGTGTVALTITLGEALADGGSVTLNCAEAAAPLRLTAPNTLTGTLTLPGIAPWFPHTHGEPALHGLTVTLGSETIDLGRIGFRSLAVDRGADGQGFGLIVNGVPVFCRGACWSSADVTALAGGRGAYEPWLRLAREAGMNMIRLPGVMAYEDDAFLALCDELGLMVWQEMALANFDYPQADSGFRDAIRAEADQLLDRTQASPSLVVLCGGSEVFQQAAMLGAPPEAWSGPVFDEILPAALADRRPDIAYVPNSPSGGALPFVANAGVTHYYGVGAYLRDLDDARRAEVRFAAECLAFANVPEEVSLSSGHPPAITHHPDWKRGVPRDASASWDFEDVRDHYLGRLYGLDPIRLRREDPERYFALSRATVAEVMEESFAEWRRPASPTRGALVWLLQDLQPGAGWGVIASDGEPKSAWHGLKRAFRPVQLALTDEGVNGLAIHLINEKPQALATHLELTCWRDGRTAVVKARREIALEARSARTLSAFDLIGRFFDISYAYRFGPPGHDVTSAVLRDADSGAVLAQAFHFPLGRGHERHDLGLEATLEAQGEGWTLLVSVQRFAQSVEIVDPHWRPQDSWFHLAPGEPRRIRLLARRTAPSRPAGLVRAVNGLLDASY
;
A
#
# COMPACT_ATOMS: atom_id res chain seq x y z
N MET A 1 17.81 9.55 14.11
CA MET A 1 18.83 8.64 14.66
C MET A 1 18.41 7.22 14.32
N ALA A 2 19.30 6.30 13.93
CA ALA A 2 18.93 4.88 13.94
C ALA A 2 18.35 4.52 15.31
N ARG A 3 17.24 3.79 15.28
CA ARG A 3 16.30 3.79 16.38
C ARG A 3 16.82 2.96 17.55
N ILE A 4 16.93 3.61 18.72
CA ILE A 4 16.94 2.93 20.01
C ILE A 4 15.50 2.57 20.33
N VAL A 5 15.20 1.27 20.38
CA VAL A 5 13.86 0.76 20.71
C VAL A 5 13.65 0.81 22.21
N ALA A 6 14.66 0.37 22.97
CA ALA A 6 14.67 0.42 24.42
C ALA A 6 16.12 0.50 24.93
N ARG A 7 16.29 1.06 26.12
CA ARG A 7 17.59 1.19 26.77
C ARG A 7 17.42 0.99 28.26
N THR A 8 18.33 0.23 28.87
CA THR A 8 18.31 -0.02 30.32
C THR A 8 18.49 1.31 31.06
N GLY A 9 17.61 1.63 32.01
CA GLY A 9 17.65 2.90 32.76
C GLY A 9 17.10 4.11 32.01
N GLU A 10 16.57 3.93 30.81
CA GLU A 10 15.79 4.95 30.09
C GLU A 10 14.30 4.66 30.23
N SER A 11 13.53 5.65 30.64
CA SER A 11 12.07 5.61 30.68
C SER A 11 11.52 6.43 29.51
N VAL A 12 10.73 5.77 28.66
CA VAL A 12 10.00 6.41 27.55
C VAL A 12 8.52 6.17 27.79
N ALA A 13 7.77 7.23 28.04
CA ALA A 13 6.34 7.14 28.33
C ALA A 13 5.55 8.19 27.52
N PRO A 14 4.33 7.87 27.06
CA PRO A 14 3.51 8.85 26.37
C PRO A 14 3.08 9.91 27.37
N LEU A 15 2.97 11.17 26.94
CA LEU A 15 2.43 12.23 27.78
C LEU A 15 0.90 12.26 27.67
N PRO A 16 0.13 11.92 28.73
CA PRO A 16 -1.33 11.77 28.64
C PRO A 16 -2.08 13.08 28.95
N GLY A 17 -3.42 13.02 28.95
CA GLY A 17 -4.28 14.06 29.53
C GLY A 17 -4.42 15.33 28.69
N TRP A 18 -4.39 15.19 27.37
CA TRP A 18 -4.48 16.34 26.47
C TRP A 18 -5.91 16.87 26.35
N GLU A 19 -6.03 18.19 26.49
CA GLU A 19 -7.22 18.95 26.17
C GLU A 19 -6.98 19.81 24.92
N TRP A 20 -8.05 20.13 24.20
CA TRP A 20 -8.04 20.93 22.97
C TRP A 20 -9.08 22.06 23.01
N LEU A 21 -8.72 23.22 22.46
CA LEU A 21 -9.56 24.39 22.27
C LEU A 21 -9.25 25.05 20.92
N ALA A 22 -10.28 25.51 20.20
CA ALA A 22 -10.11 26.33 19.00
C ALA A 22 -10.34 27.82 19.30
N THR A 23 -9.53 28.68 18.69
CA THR A 23 -9.69 30.15 18.75
C THR A 23 -9.69 30.73 17.34
N THR A 24 -10.20 31.96 17.20
CA THR A 24 -9.97 32.74 15.97
C THR A 24 -8.47 32.84 15.70
N ALA A 25 -8.06 32.74 14.43
CA ALA A 25 -6.66 32.83 14.03
C ALA A 25 -5.97 34.06 14.63
N SER A 26 -4.83 33.85 15.29
CA SER A 26 -4.01 34.89 15.91
C SER A 26 -4.75 35.79 16.92
N ALA A 27 -5.86 35.32 17.51
CA ALA A 27 -6.56 36.05 18.57
C ALA A 27 -5.87 35.94 19.95
N VAL A 28 -5.03 34.92 20.13
CA VAL A 28 -4.30 34.64 21.36
C VAL A 28 -2.84 34.42 21.02
N ASP A 29 -1.96 35.18 21.68
CA ASP A 29 -0.51 35.11 21.44
C ASP A 29 0.19 34.10 22.35
N THR A 30 -0.27 33.96 23.60
CA THR A 30 0.37 33.12 24.63
C THR A 30 -0.65 32.21 25.34
N PRO A 31 -0.23 31.04 25.86
CA PRO A 31 -1.12 30.14 26.61
C PRO A 31 -1.80 30.80 27.81
N SER A 32 -1.13 31.76 28.46
CA SER A 32 -1.65 32.45 29.65
C SER A 32 -2.88 33.33 29.38
N ALA A 33 -3.15 33.68 28.12
CA ALA A 33 -4.31 34.46 27.71
C ALA A 33 -5.51 33.58 27.27
N LEU A 34 -5.38 32.25 27.31
CA LEU A 34 -6.47 31.33 26.99
C LEU A 34 -7.55 31.32 28.09
N PRO A 35 -8.82 31.12 27.71
CA PRO A 35 -9.89 31.00 28.69
C PRO A 35 -9.74 29.72 29.54
N GLY A 36 -10.27 29.78 30.77
CA GLY A 36 -10.33 28.61 31.65
C GLY A 36 -11.36 27.56 31.21
N GLU A 37 -12.43 28.00 30.53
CA GLU A 37 -13.54 27.16 30.04
C GLU A 37 -13.47 26.92 28.53
N GLY A 38 -14.22 25.94 28.01
CA GLY A 38 -14.33 25.64 26.57
C GLY A 38 -13.37 24.58 26.04
N TRP A 39 -12.54 24.01 26.92
CA TRP A 39 -11.63 22.90 26.58
C TRP A 39 -12.39 21.58 26.43
N HIS A 40 -11.95 20.77 25.47
CA HIS A 40 -12.49 19.44 25.20
C HIS A 40 -11.39 18.39 25.31
N GLU A 41 -11.74 17.16 25.68
CA GLU A 41 -10.79 16.04 25.61
C GLU A 41 -10.29 15.86 24.17
N ALA A 42 -8.97 15.78 24.01
CA ALA A 42 -8.34 15.64 22.70
C ALA A 42 -7.92 14.19 22.44
N VAL A 43 -8.08 13.73 21.19
CA VAL A 43 -7.53 12.42 20.78
C VAL A 43 -6.06 12.59 20.45
N MET A 44 -5.21 11.79 21.10
CA MET A 44 -3.76 11.90 20.97
C MET A 44 -3.08 10.52 21.06
N PRO A 45 -2.21 10.14 20.10
CA PRO A 45 -1.96 10.83 18.83
C PRO A 45 -3.24 10.99 17.99
N GLY A 46 -3.33 12.08 17.24
CA GLY A 46 -4.50 12.35 16.40
C GLY A 46 -4.54 13.78 15.85
N THR A 47 -5.60 14.08 15.09
CA THR A 47 -5.85 15.42 14.55
C THR A 47 -7.11 16.03 15.15
N VAL A 48 -7.32 17.32 14.90
CA VAL A 48 -8.57 18.02 15.17
C VAL A 48 -9.75 17.33 14.47
N ALA A 49 -9.59 16.97 13.19
CA ALA A 49 -10.63 16.25 12.45
C ALA A 49 -10.97 14.89 13.09
N GLY A 50 -9.94 14.14 13.51
CA GLY A 50 -10.12 12.88 14.24
C GLY A 50 -10.83 13.05 15.59
N THR A 51 -10.47 14.11 16.34
CA THR A 51 -11.12 14.45 17.61
C THR A 51 -12.59 14.82 17.40
N LEU A 52 -12.89 15.68 16.43
CA LEU A 52 -14.26 16.05 16.06
C LEU A 52 -15.06 14.83 15.61
N ARG A 53 -14.48 13.92 14.83
CA ARG A 53 -15.16 12.70 14.37
C ARG A 53 -15.51 11.80 15.55
N ARG A 54 -14.57 11.57 16.48
CA ARG A 54 -14.81 10.76 17.69
C ARG A 54 -15.91 11.34 18.57
N GLN A 55 -16.04 12.67 18.59
CA GLN A 55 -17.10 13.38 19.32
C GLN A 55 -18.42 13.47 18.53
N GLY A 56 -18.51 12.94 17.30
CA GLY A 56 -19.71 13.05 16.46
C GLY A 56 -19.97 14.47 15.92
N ARG A 57 -18.93 15.32 15.89
CA ARG A 57 -18.99 16.75 15.52
C ARG A 57 -18.33 17.07 14.18
N LEU A 58 -17.73 16.09 13.50
CA LEU A 58 -17.12 16.31 12.19
C LEU A 58 -18.21 16.41 11.10
N THR A 59 -18.38 17.62 10.59
CA THR A 59 -19.20 18.01 9.44
C THR A 59 -18.33 18.72 8.40
N ASP A 60 -18.81 18.86 7.16
CA ASP A 60 -18.11 19.61 6.11
C ASP A 60 -17.75 21.05 6.56
N ALA A 61 -18.68 21.71 7.27
CA ALA A 61 -18.46 23.06 7.80
C ALA A 61 -17.34 23.09 8.85
N SER A 62 -17.36 22.15 9.81
CA SER A 62 -16.29 22.05 10.82
C SER A 62 -14.95 21.65 10.21
N ALA A 63 -14.94 20.79 9.18
CA ALA A 63 -13.73 20.36 8.50
C ALA A 63 -13.09 21.51 7.73
N ALA A 64 -13.89 22.36 7.07
CA ALA A 64 -13.43 23.57 6.40
C ALA A 64 -12.86 24.59 7.40
N ALA A 65 -13.51 24.75 8.56
CA ALA A 65 -13.12 25.74 9.57
C ALA A 65 -11.75 25.47 10.23
N ILE A 66 -11.27 24.21 10.24
CA ILE A 66 -9.97 23.83 10.84
C ILE A 66 -8.82 24.70 10.31
N ALA A 67 -8.83 25.00 9.01
CA ALA A 67 -7.75 25.75 8.39
C ALA A 67 -7.77 27.26 8.71
N ASP A 68 -8.89 27.77 9.23
CA ASP A 68 -9.12 29.19 9.55
C ASP A 68 -8.97 29.50 11.05
N GLN A 69 -8.70 28.49 11.88
CA GLN A 69 -8.64 28.61 13.34
C GLN A 69 -7.25 28.26 13.87
N ASP A 70 -6.88 28.91 14.97
CA ASP A 70 -5.76 28.44 15.78
C ASP A 70 -6.29 27.33 16.69
N HIS A 71 -5.55 26.24 16.80
CA HIS A 71 -5.90 25.11 17.63
C HIS A 71 -4.89 24.93 18.76
N TRP A 72 -5.37 25.10 19.99
CA TRP A 72 -4.57 24.97 21.19
C TRP A 72 -4.75 23.59 21.78
N TYR A 73 -3.63 22.95 22.14
CA TYR A 73 -3.61 21.73 22.94
C TYR A 73 -2.86 22.03 24.24
N ARG A 74 -3.30 21.47 25.36
CA ARG A 74 -2.55 21.55 26.61
C ARG A 74 -2.61 20.26 27.41
N THR A 75 -1.58 20.05 28.22
CA THR A 75 -1.55 19.06 29.30
C THR A 75 -0.66 19.58 30.42
N ARG A 76 -0.67 18.91 31.58
CA ARG A 76 0.25 19.19 32.69
C ARG A 76 1.05 17.96 33.04
N LEU A 77 2.29 18.18 33.44
CA LEU A 77 3.14 17.10 33.93
C LEU A 77 2.59 16.58 35.26
N GLY A 78 2.26 15.29 35.34
CA GLY A 78 1.85 14.66 36.60
C GLY A 78 3.01 14.51 37.61
N GLU A 79 4.24 14.47 37.10
CA GLU A 79 5.47 14.32 37.86
C GLU A 79 6.54 15.27 37.29
N PRO A 80 7.59 15.62 38.05
CA PRO A 80 8.70 16.39 37.50
C PRO A 80 9.38 15.65 36.33
N LEU A 81 9.92 16.40 35.39
CA LEU A 81 10.65 15.86 34.24
C LEU A 81 12.02 16.53 34.13
N ALA A 82 13.08 15.75 34.27
CA ALA A 82 14.44 16.15 33.95
C ALA A 82 14.96 15.27 32.81
N GLY A 83 14.74 15.70 31.57
CA GLY A 83 14.93 14.84 30.40
C GLY A 83 14.59 15.54 29.10
N VAL A 84 13.95 14.81 28.18
CA VAL A 84 13.56 15.30 26.85
C VAL A 84 12.07 15.12 26.64
N LEU A 85 11.41 16.14 26.08
CA LEU A 85 10.12 15.98 25.42
C LEU A 85 10.37 15.76 23.92
N ARG A 86 9.94 14.61 23.41
CA ARG A 86 10.06 14.25 21.99
C ARG A 86 8.69 14.33 21.32
N PHE A 87 8.56 15.22 20.35
CA PHE A 87 7.38 15.43 19.52
C PHE A 87 7.61 14.74 18.18
N GLU A 88 6.94 13.62 17.90
CA GLU A 88 7.27 12.80 16.70
C GLU A 88 6.64 13.28 15.39
N GLY A 89 5.69 14.22 15.46
CA GLY A 89 5.02 14.80 14.29
C GLY A 89 3.90 15.75 14.68
N LEU A 90 3.99 16.98 14.18
CA LEU A 90 3.10 18.09 14.52
C LEU A 90 2.58 18.71 13.21
N ALA A 91 1.29 18.55 12.91
CA ALA A 91 0.69 19.04 11.67
C ALA A 91 0.04 20.43 11.89
N THR A 92 0.51 21.53 11.31
CA THR A 92 1.83 21.70 10.71
C THR A 92 2.57 22.84 11.41
N LEU A 93 2.10 24.08 11.26
CA LEU A 93 2.71 25.26 11.86
C LEU A 93 2.42 25.29 13.35
N THR A 94 3.39 24.89 14.18
CA THR A 94 3.15 24.62 15.59
C THR A 94 4.11 25.40 16.47
N GLU A 95 3.60 26.05 17.49
CA GLU A 95 4.41 26.66 18.55
C GLU A 95 4.36 25.77 19.80
N ILE A 96 5.52 25.54 20.42
CA ILE A 96 5.65 24.66 21.58
C ILE A 96 6.01 25.51 22.79
N TRP A 97 5.16 25.44 23.81
CA TRP A 97 5.25 26.24 25.04
C TRP A 97 5.39 25.33 26.25
N ILE A 98 6.26 25.72 27.18
CA ILE A 98 6.48 25.04 28.46
C ILE A 98 6.46 26.10 29.56
N ASP A 99 5.53 25.98 30.51
CA ASP A 99 5.31 26.95 31.59
C ASP A 99 5.16 28.41 31.09
N GLY A 100 4.46 28.57 29.97
CA GLY A 100 4.19 29.88 29.37
C GLY A 100 5.35 30.47 28.57
N GLU A 101 6.52 29.81 28.54
CA GLU A 101 7.66 30.19 27.70
C GLU A 101 7.63 29.44 26.36
N LYS A 102 7.82 30.15 25.24
CA LYS A 102 7.95 29.53 23.92
C LYS A 102 9.31 28.89 23.76
N ARG A 103 9.36 27.58 23.60
CA ARG A 103 10.60 26.79 23.57
C ARG A 103 11.04 26.40 22.16
N ALA A 104 10.09 26.19 21.24
CA ALA A 104 10.39 25.84 19.86
C ALA A 104 9.21 26.13 18.92
N GLU A 105 9.47 26.04 17.62
CA GLU A 105 8.47 26.02 16.55
C GLU A 105 8.68 24.82 15.63
N SER A 106 7.58 24.24 15.13
CA SER A 106 7.59 23.30 14.01
C SER A 106 7.04 23.97 12.76
N ALA A 107 7.79 23.89 11.67
CA ALA A 107 7.36 24.33 10.33
C ALA A 107 7.10 23.15 9.37
N SER A 108 7.31 21.91 9.83
CA SER A 108 7.12 20.70 9.03
C SER A 108 6.35 19.65 9.81
N MET A 109 5.32 19.11 9.17
CA MET A 109 4.55 17.99 9.67
C MET A 109 5.42 16.73 9.81
N PHE A 110 6.43 16.59 8.96
CA PHE A 110 7.19 15.36 8.80
C PHE A 110 8.43 15.25 9.69
N MET A 111 8.73 16.31 10.45
CA MET A 111 9.91 16.39 11.30
C MET A 111 9.56 16.18 12.77
N ALA A 112 10.34 15.32 13.44
CA ALA A 112 10.35 15.23 14.88
C ALA A 112 11.16 16.38 15.51
N ILE A 113 10.73 16.84 16.69
CA ILE A 113 11.40 17.86 17.50
C ILE A 113 11.67 17.28 18.89
N GLU A 114 12.87 17.51 19.41
CA GLU A 114 13.27 17.14 20.76
C GLU A 114 13.64 18.39 21.56
N ILE A 115 13.10 18.52 22.76
CA ILE A 115 13.38 19.66 23.66
C ILE A 115 13.88 19.11 24.98
N ALA A 116 15.11 19.46 25.35
CA ALA A 116 15.63 19.19 26.69
C ALA A 116 14.93 20.10 27.71
N VAL A 117 14.45 19.51 28.81
CA VAL A 117 13.63 20.19 29.82
C VAL A 117 14.02 19.77 31.23
N ALA A 118 13.90 20.72 32.14
CA ALA A 118 13.91 20.50 33.59
C ALA A 118 12.66 21.23 34.13
N ALA A 119 11.57 20.50 34.29
CA ALA A 119 10.25 21.02 34.62
C ALA A 119 9.70 20.37 35.89
N ALA A 120 9.02 21.16 36.71
CA ALA A 120 8.40 20.66 37.94
C ALA A 120 7.10 19.89 37.66
N ALA A 121 6.63 19.13 38.64
CA ALA A 121 5.27 18.61 38.59
C ALA A 121 4.26 19.76 38.49
N GLY A 122 3.23 19.58 37.67
CA GLY A 122 2.22 20.60 37.36
C GLY A 122 2.60 21.55 36.23
N ALA A 123 3.83 21.49 35.71
CA ALA A 123 4.26 22.31 34.59
C ALA A 123 3.34 22.13 33.37
N GLU A 124 2.94 23.23 32.74
CA GLU A 124 2.03 23.22 31.60
C GLU A 124 2.80 23.06 30.30
N ILE A 125 2.40 22.06 29.50
CA ILE A 125 2.86 21.89 28.13
C ILE A 125 1.71 22.31 27.22
N ALA A 126 1.93 23.35 26.43
CA ALA A 126 0.93 23.88 25.51
C ALA A 126 1.44 23.92 24.07
N LEU A 127 0.58 23.59 23.12
CA LEU A 127 0.86 23.61 21.69
C LEU A 127 -0.14 24.54 21.01
N CYS A 128 0.33 25.43 20.15
CA CYS A 128 -0.53 26.21 19.28
C CYS A 128 -0.30 25.83 17.83
N PHE A 129 -1.27 25.16 17.22
CA PHE A 129 -1.29 24.92 15.78
C PHE A 129 -1.93 26.13 15.10
N ARG A 130 -1.13 26.93 14.40
CA ARG A 130 -1.57 28.18 13.78
C ARG A 130 -2.39 27.90 12.52
N ALA A 131 -3.44 28.70 12.32
CA ALA A 131 -4.32 28.64 11.16
C ALA A 131 -3.52 28.69 9.85
N LEU A 132 -3.74 27.73 8.97
CA LEU A 132 -2.96 27.59 7.74
C LEU A 132 -3.47 28.51 6.62
N ASN A 133 -4.78 28.75 6.51
CA ASN A 133 -5.38 29.56 5.44
C ASN A 133 -4.84 31.01 5.39
N PRO A 134 -4.71 31.75 6.52
CA PRO A 134 -4.09 33.07 6.51
C PRO A 134 -2.65 33.06 5.97
N ARG A 135 -1.88 32.01 6.29
CA ARG A 135 -0.49 31.85 5.83
C ARG A 135 -0.43 31.46 4.35
N LEU A 136 -1.34 30.61 3.89
CA LEU A 136 -1.49 30.26 2.48
C LEU A 136 -1.86 31.49 1.63
N ALA A 137 -2.75 32.35 2.13
CA ALA A 137 -3.15 33.58 1.44
C ALA A 137 -1.99 34.58 1.30
N ALA A 138 -1.08 34.61 2.26
CA ALA A 138 0.13 35.44 2.24
C ALA A 138 1.28 34.85 1.42
N ALA A 139 1.23 33.55 1.08
CA ALA A 139 2.31 32.87 0.38
C ALA A 139 2.50 33.38 -1.06
N PRO A 140 3.73 33.31 -1.61
CA PRO A 140 3.98 33.76 -2.97
C PRO A 140 3.12 33.01 -4.00
N ARG A 141 2.45 33.76 -4.87
CA ARG A 141 1.49 33.21 -5.85
C ARG A 141 2.14 32.74 -7.15
N ARG A 142 3.36 33.17 -7.47
CA ARG A 142 4.01 32.85 -8.75
C ARG A 142 4.49 31.40 -8.74
N SER A 143 4.07 30.65 -9.74
CA SER A 143 4.50 29.27 -10.01
C SER A 143 4.65 29.08 -11.51
N ARG A 144 5.51 28.14 -11.92
CA ARG A 144 5.68 27.76 -13.33
C ARG A 144 4.48 26.98 -13.84
N TRP A 145 3.89 26.14 -12.99
CA TRP A 145 2.61 25.48 -13.23
C TRP A 145 1.77 25.42 -11.96
N ARG A 146 0.49 25.04 -12.11
CA ARG A 146 -0.49 24.94 -11.03
C ARG A 146 -1.34 23.70 -11.21
N PRO A 147 -1.26 22.69 -10.31
CA PRO A 147 -2.21 21.60 -10.37
C PRO A 147 -3.63 22.11 -10.13
N ALA A 148 -4.58 21.49 -10.83
CA ALA A 148 -6.01 21.66 -10.58
C ALA A 148 -6.49 20.76 -9.42
N MET A 149 -5.95 19.54 -9.35
CA MET A 149 -6.33 18.49 -8.40
C MET A 149 -6.13 18.89 -6.92
N ILE A 150 -5.02 19.54 -6.58
CA ILE A 150 -4.67 19.89 -5.20
C ILE A 150 -4.78 21.41 -5.00
N GLN A 151 -5.63 21.84 -4.07
CA GLN A 151 -5.89 23.25 -3.74
C GLN A 151 -5.82 23.53 -2.23
N PRO A 152 -5.37 24.73 -1.84
CA PRO A 152 -4.89 25.80 -2.70
C PRO A 152 -3.44 25.60 -3.14
N ASN A 153 -3.08 26.16 -4.30
CA ASN A 153 -1.73 26.10 -4.87
C ASN A 153 -0.60 26.62 -3.94
N GLY A 154 -0.93 27.45 -2.94
CA GLY A 154 0.02 27.93 -1.94
C GLY A 154 0.59 26.83 -1.05
N LEU A 155 -0.04 25.64 -1.00
CA LEU A 155 0.37 24.52 -0.16
C LEU A 155 1.82 24.08 -0.45
N ARG A 156 2.32 24.31 -1.67
CA ARG A 156 3.72 24.07 -2.09
C ARG A 156 4.79 24.69 -1.18
N TRP A 157 4.44 25.74 -0.43
CA TRP A 157 5.35 26.46 0.46
C TRP A 157 5.42 25.88 1.88
N PHE A 158 4.54 24.93 2.19
CA PHE A 158 4.42 24.33 3.52
C PHE A 158 4.74 22.85 3.43
N ARG A 159 5.48 22.33 4.42
CA ARG A 159 5.79 20.91 4.53
C ARG A 159 4.65 20.20 5.25
N THR A 160 3.56 19.96 4.52
CA THR A 160 2.34 19.27 4.98
C THR A 160 1.85 18.28 3.92
N THR A 161 0.98 17.37 4.30
CA THR A 161 0.34 16.41 3.38
C THR A 161 -0.71 17.09 2.48
N ALA A 162 -1.00 16.50 1.32
CA ALA A 162 -2.09 16.93 0.44
C ALA A 162 -3.46 16.34 0.84
N LEU A 163 -3.51 15.50 1.88
CA LEU A 163 -4.77 15.01 2.45
C LEU A 163 -5.63 16.19 2.94
N GLY A 164 -6.92 16.18 2.58
CA GLY A 164 -7.85 17.27 2.84
C GLY A 164 -7.75 18.45 1.86
N SER A 165 -6.79 18.42 0.92
CA SER A 165 -6.57 19.47 -0.10
C SER A 165 -6.90 19.04 -1.52
N ALA A 166 -7.50 17.86 -1.75
CA ALA A 166 -7.85 17.38 -3.09
C ALA A 166 -9.35 17.03 -3.18
N PRO A 167 -10.22 18.03 -3.46
CA PRO A 167 -11.66 17.80 -3.56
C PRO A 167 -12.03 16.72 -4.58
N GLY A 168 -12.89 15.79 -4.20
CA GLY A 168 -13.28 14.64 -5.04
C GLY A 168 -12.31 13.45 -4.99
N TRP A 169 -11.13 13.63 -4.39
CA TRP A 169 -10.11 12.59 -4.17
C TRP A 169 -10.02 12.16 -2.71
N ASN A 170 -10.07 13.11 -1.76
CA ASN A 170 -10.03 12.84 -0.32
C ASN A 170 -11.15 13.54 0.45
N PRO A 171 -11.56 13.00 1.62
CA PRO A 171 -12.47 13.69 2.53
C PRO A 171 -11.89 15.05 2.98
N PRO A 172 -12.74 16.07 3.22
CA PRO A 172 -12.27 17.37 3.68
C PRO A 172 -11.74 17.33 5.11
N GLY A 173 -10.93 18.33 5.46
CA GLY A 173 -10.34 18.49 6.79
C GLY A 173 -8.83 18.41 6.72
N LEU A 174 -8.17 19.56 6.71
CA LEU A 174 -6.71 19.61 6.71
C LEU A 174 -6.18 18.97 8.00
N PRO A 175 -5.19 18.07 7.89
CA PRO A 175 -4.54 17.52 9.07
C PRO A 175 -3.91 18.61 9.93
N THR A 176 -4.47 18.77 11.13
CA THR A 176 -4.01 19.72 12.14
C THR A 176 -3.99 19.05 13.50
N GLY A 177 -2.89 19.18 14.24
CA GLY A 177 -2.73 18.61 15.58
C GLY A 177 -1.51 17.69 15.74
N PRO A 178 -1.29 17.15 16.96
CA PRO A 178 -0.20 16.24 17.26
C PRO A 178 -0.53 14.84 16.74
N TYR A 179 -0.43 14.67 15.42
CA TYR A 179 -0.85 13.44 14.73
C TYR A 179 0.06 12.25 15.05
N ARG A 180 1.23 12.46 15.68
CA ARG A 180 2.11 11.42 16.21
C ARG A 180 2.32 11.60 17.71
N PRO A 181 2.76 10.55 18.43
CA PRO A 181 2.93 10.61 19.87
C PRO A 181 3.90 11.71 20.35
N ILE A 182 3.68 12.19 21.57
CA ILE A 182 4.64 13.01 22.32
C ILE A 182 5.08 12.19 23.52
N TRP A 183 6.40 12.01 23.63
CA TRP A 183 7.02 11.19 24.66
C TRP A 183 7.74 12.06 25.69
N ARG A 184 7.59 11.71 26.97
CA ARG A 184 8.59 12.06 27.99
C ARG A 184 9.68 10.99 27.96
N VAL A 185 10.93 11.44 27.85
CA VAL A 185 12.12 10.57 27.83
C VAL A 185 13.00 10.99 28.98
N GLU A 186 13.19 10.09 29.94
CA GLU A 186 14.04 10.28 31.11
C GLU A 186 15.16 9.26 31.09
N ARG A 187 16.37 9.69 31.37
CA ARG A 187 17.56 8.85 31.38
C ARG A 187 18.19 8.91 32.75
N ASP A 188 18.72 7.78 33.21
CA ASP A 188 19.72 7.77 34.27
C ASP A 188 20.88 8.70 33.87
N GLN A 189 21.20 9.68 34.74
CA GLN A 189 22.24 10.68 34.50
C GLN A 189 23.65 10.06 34.41
N THR A 190 23.81 8.81 34.84
CA THR A 190 25.09 8.09 34.78
C THR A 190 25.31 7.37 33.44
N ALA A 191 24.27 7.23 32.61
CA ALA A 191 24.35 6.55 31.32
C ALA A 191 24.81 7.53 30.21
N PRO A 192 25.76 7.16 29.34
CA PRO A 192 26.27 8.07 28.32
C PRO A 192 25.18 8.45 27.32
N ALA A 193 24.99 9.74 27.03
CA ALA A 193 24.06 10.15 25.99
C ALA A 193 24.50 9.59 24.64
N ILE A 194 23.58 9.04 23.85
CA ILE A 194 23.87 8.61 22.47
C ILE A 194 23.29 9.68 21.55
N THR A 195 24.11 10.23 20.66
CA THR A 195 23.75 11.35 19.78
C THR A 195 23.58 10.94 18.32
N ALA A 196 24.23 9.85 17.91
CA ALA A 196 24.02 9.25 16.59
C ALA A 196 24.27 7.73 16.61
N ILE A 197 23.53 7.01 15.77
CA ILE A 197 23.78 5.61 15.42
C ILE A 197 23.76 5.56 13.89
N ASP A 198 24.79 4.96 13.29
CA ASP A 198 24.83 4.58 11.87
C ASP A 198 24.90 3.06 11.77
N LEU A 199 23.82 2.46 11.28
CA LEU A 199 23.63 1.03 11.13
C LEU A 199 23.54 0.67 9.64
N LYS A 200 24.39 -0.25 9.19
CA LYS A 200 24.38 -0.78 7.82
C LYS A 200 24.36 -2.29 7.85
N THR A 201 23.49 -2.88 7.02
CA THR A 201 23.42 -4.32 6.82
C THR A 201 23.68 -4.68 5.36
N THR A 202 24.40 -5.77 5.12
CA THR A 202 24.61 -6.32 3.77
C THR A 202 24.39 -7.82 3.76
N TYR A 203 24.12 -8.40 2.59
CA TYR A 203 23.99 -9.83 2.39
C TYR A 203 24.61 -10.28 1.07
N GLU A 204 25.72 -11.01 1.15
CA GLU A 204 26.49 -11.45 -0.01
C GLU A 204 26.96 -12.90 0.19
N GLY A 205 26.79 -13.74 -0.83
CA GLY A 205 27.31 -15.12 -0.82
C GLY A 205 26.84 -15.97 0.36
N GLY A 206 25.63 -15.72 0.89
CA GLY A 206 25.11 -16.42 2.07
C GLY A 206 25.59 -15.88 3.42
N THR A 207 26.29 -14.75 3.44
CA THR A 207 26.84 -14.11 4.64
C THR A 207 26.19 -12.76 4.86
N GLY A 208 25.63 -12.54 6.06
CA GLY A 208 25.17 -11.23 6.49
C GLY A 208 26.27 -10.47 7.22
N THR A 209 26.33 -9.15 7.05
CA THR A 209 27.23 -8.28 7.81
C THR A 209 26.45 -7.15 8.45
N VAL A 210 26.74 -6.86 9.71
CA VAL A 210 26.28 -5.67 10.43
C VAL A 210 27.48 -4.77 10.67
N ALA A 211 27.45 -3.55 10.13
CA ALA A 211 28.40 -2.50 10.48
C ALA A 211 27.65 -1.46 11.33
N LEU A 212 28.23 -1.13 12.49
CA LEU A 212 27.61 -0.24 13.46
C LEU A 212 28.62 0.81 13.93
N THR A 213 28.20 2.07 13.84
CA THR A 213 28.89 3.21 14.46
C THR A 213 27.96 3.87 15.47
N ILE A 214 28.45 4.10 16.68
CA ILE A 214 27.73 4.81 17.74
C ILE A 214 28.53 6.06 18.13
N THR A 215 27.87 7.21 18.13
CA THR A 215 28.42 8.47 18.64
C THR A 215 27.78 8.80 19.97
N LEU A 216 28.62 9.05 20.97
CA LEU A 216 28.24 9.42 22.33
C LEU A 216 28.32 10.94 22.51
N GLY A 217 27.53 11.48 23.44
CA GLY A 217 27.58 12.88 23.83
C GLY A 217 28.83 13.21 24.63
N GLU A 218 29.39 12.23 25.33
CA GLU A 218 30.57 12.34 26.18
C GLU A 218 31.49 11.13 25.97
N ALA A 219 32.78 11.30 26.28
CA ALA A 219 33.75 10.22 26.19
C ALA A 219 33.46 9.15 27.23
N LEU A 220 33.63 7.88 26.86
CA LEU A 220 33.54 6.78 27.83
C LEU A 220 34.68 6.89 28.85
N ALA A 221 34.35 6.81 30.14
CA ALA A 221 35.36 6.59 31.17
C ALA A 221 36.06 5.23 30.92
N ASP A 222 37.39 5.20 31.05
CA ASP A 222 38.24 4.07 30.63
C ASP A 222 37.74 2.69 31.13
N GLY A 223 37.69 1.70 30.23
CA GLY A 223 37.67 0.27 30.56
C GLY A 223 36.39 -0.53 30.27
N GLY A 224 35.31 0.09 29.80
CA GLY A 224 34.08 -0.64 29.45
C GLY A 224 34.18 -1.37 28.09
N SER A 225 34.04 -2.70 28.07
CA SER A 225 33.89 -3.45 26.82
C SER A 225 32.50 -3.19 26.21
N VAL A 226 32.46 -2.73 24.96
CA VAL A 226 31.21 -2.54 24.22
C VAL A 226 31.05 -3.68 23.22
N THR A 227 29.91 -4.37 23.27
CA THR A 227 29.67 -5.55 22.45
C THR A 227 28.41 -5.37 21.61
N LEU A 228 28.53 -5.55 20.30
CA LEU A 228 27.43 -5.69 19.36
C LEU A 228 26.99 -7.15 19.34
N ASN A 229 25.71 -7.43 19.58
CA ASN A 229 25.14 -8.77 19.52
C ASN A 229 24.05 -8.84 18.45
N CYS A 230 24.08 -9.90 17.63
CA CYS A 230 23.02 -10.20 16.68
C CYS A 230 22.86 -11.72 16.55
N ALA A 231 21.62 -12.19 16.63
CA ALA A 231 21.32 -13.61 16.75
C ALA A 231 22.15 -14.27 17.88
N GLU A 232 22.93 -15.32 17.58
CA GLU A 232 23.78 -16.02 18.56
C GLU A 232 25.25 -15.57 18.53
N ALA A 233 25.58 -14.49 17.83
CA ALA A 233 26.96 -14.03 17.66
C ALA A 233 27.17 -12.61 18.19
N ALA A 234 28.43 -12.30 18.49
CA ALA A 234 28.85 -11.04 19.08
C ALA A 234 30.17 -10.55 18.51
N ALA A 235 30.34 -9.22 18.43
CA ALA A 235 31.58 -8.57 18.03
C ALA A 235 31.85 -7.33 18.91
N PRO A 236 33.12 -6.99 19.18
CA PRO A 236 33.45 -5.79 19.93
C PRO A 236 33.22 -4.52 19.09
N LEU A 237 32.63 -3.48 19.69
CA LEU A 237 32.71 -2.11 19.18
C LEU A 237 33.94 -1.44 19.82
N ARG A 238 34.81 -0.87 18.99
CA ARG A 238 36.07 -0.25 19.42
C ARG A 238 35.96 1.26 19.32
N LEU A 239 36.60 1.96 20.27
CA LEU A 239 36.74 3.40 20.21
C LEU A 239 37.62 3.78 19.01
N THR A 240 37.07 4.51 18.05
CA THR A 240 37.79 5.01 16.86
C THR A 240 38.07 6.51 16.94
N ALA A 241 37.30 7.23 17.76
CA ALA A 241 37.50 8.63 18.14
C ALA A 241 36.99 8.83 19.58
N PRO A 242 37.28 9.95 20.28
CA PRO A 242 36.97 10.12 21.71
C PRO A 242 35.55 9.73 22.15
N ASN A 243 34.56 9.96 21.28
CA ASN A 243 33.15 9.65 21.54
C ASN A 243 32.53 8.73 20.47
N THR A 244 33.35 8.00 19.70
CA THR A 244 32.84 7.21 18.57
C THR A 244 33.29 5.77 18.69
N LEU A 245 32.31 4.86 18.72
CA LEU A 245 32.50 3.41 18.76
C LEU A 245 32.14 2.83 17.41
N THR A 246 33.01 2.00 16.84
CA THR A 246 32.76 1.33 15.55
C THR A 246 33.06 -0.15 15.65
N GLY A 247 32.26 -0.97 14.98
CA GLY A 247 32.57 -2.38 14.81
C GLY A 247 31.73 -3.04 13.73
N THR A 248 32.12 -4.28 13.42
CA THR A 248 31.50 -5.07 12.36
C THR A 248 31.34 -6.50 12.83
N LEU A 249 30.15 -7.06 12.63
CA LEU A 249 29.81 -8.45 12.92
C LEU A 249 29.45 -9.16 11.61
N THR A 250 30.12 -10.28 11.34
CA THR A 250 29.91 -11.10 10.14
C THR A 250 29.27 -12.42 10.53
N LEU A 251 28.22 -12.81 9.81
CA LEU A 251 27.32 -13.91 10.15
C LEU A 251 27.15 -14.87 8.94
N PRO A 252 28.08 -15.82 8.73
CA PRO A 252 27.95 -16.82 7.67
C PRO A 252 26.73 -17.72 7.88
N GLY A 253 25.96 -17.99 6.83
CA GLY A 253 24.81 -18.89 6.88
C GLY A 253 23.57 -18.29 7.55
N ILE A 254 23.58 -17.00 7.88
CA ILE A 254 22.43 -16.32 8.47
C ILE A 254 21.24 -16.34 7.50
N ALA A 255 20.03 -16.60 8.03
CA ALA A 255 18.82 -16.60 7.23
C ALA A 255 18.54 -15.18 6.67
N PRO A 256 18.43 -15.01 5.34
CA PRO A 256 18.17 -13.71 4.74
C PRO A 256 16.69 -13.33 4.84
N TRP A 257 16.43 -12.03 4.74
CA TRP A 257 15.10 -11.50 4.54
C TRP A 257 14.72 -11.58 3.05
N PHE A 258 13.57 -12.18 2.75
CA PHE A 258 12.92 -12.13 1.44
C PHE A 258 11.50 -11.55 1.56
N PRO A 259 10.96 -10.94 0.50
CA PRO A 259 9.52 -10.73 0.43
C PRO A 259 8.80 -12.08 0.52
N HIS A 260 7.63 -12.12 1.17
CA HIS A 260 6.97 -13.38 1.55
C HIS A 260 6.58 -14.30 0.38
N THR A 261 6.41 -13.70 -0.80
CA THR A 261 6.12 -14.43 -2.04
C THR A 261 7.32 -15.23 -2.55
N HIS A 262 8.54 -14.86 -2.14
CA HIS A 262 9.79 -15.43 -2.62
C HIS A 262 10.56 -16.20 -1.54
N GLY A 263 10.29 -15.99 -0.25
CA GLY A 263 10.97 -16.71 0.83
C GLY A 263 10.50 -16.25 2.20
N GLU A 264 11.20 -16.72 3.23
CA GLU A 264 10.92 -16.30 4.61
C GLU A 264 11.40 -14.85 4.83
N PRO A 265 10.58 -13.96 5.41
CA PRO A 265 11.02 -12.63 5.83
C PRO A 265 11.80 -12.71 7.16
N ALA A 266 12.95 -13.37 7.17
CA ALA A 266 13.72 -13.60 8.40
C ALA A 266 14.22 -12.28 9.01
N LEU A 267 13.99 -12.11 10.32
CA LEU A 267 14.41 -10.95 11.10
C LEU A 267 15.21 -11.41 12.33
N HIS A 268 16.24 -10.65 12.68
CA HIS A 268 17.19 -10.97 13.75
C HIS A 268 17.27 -9.81 14.74
N GLY A 269 17.21 -10.12 16.04
CA GLY A 269 17.38 -9.10 17.09
C GLY A 269 18.80 -8.52 17.07
N LEU A 270 18.91 -7.21 17.34
CA LEU A 270 20.15 -6.47 17.38
C LEU A 270 20.25 -5.69 18.69
N THR A 271 21.27 -5.98 19.50
CA THR A 271 21.50 -5.26 20.76
C THR A 271 22.95 -4.82 20.89
N VAL A 272 23.17 -3.76 21.67
CA VAL A 272 24.50 -3.32 22.09
C VAL A 272 24.57 -3.39 23.60
N THR A 273 25.60 -4.05 24.12
CA THR A 273 25.90 -4.08 25.54
C THR A 273 27.05 -3.10 25.83
N LEU A 274 26.78 -2.10 26.66
CA LEU A 274 27.71 -1.06 27.09
C LEU A 274 27.85 -1.11 28.61
N GLY A 275 28.88 -1.79 29.12
CA GLY A 275 28.99 -2.05 30.56
C GLY A 275 27.83 -2.92 31.07
N SER A 276 27.07 -2.44 32.07
CA SER A 276 25.85 -3.11 32.55
C SER A 276 24.59 -2.74 31.75
N GLU A 277 24.71 -1.83 30.79
CA GLU A 277 23.59 -1.31 30.03
C GLU A 277 23.35 -2.13 28.76
N THR A 278 22.09 -2.46 28.48
CA THR A 278 21.68 -3.03 27.20
C THR A 278 20.85 -2.01 26.43
N ILE A 279 21.26 -1.76 25.18
CA ILE A 279 20.59 -0.92 24.19
C ILE A 279 19.99 -1.86 23.15
N ASP A 280 18.67 -1.87 23.04
CA ASP A 280 17.94 -2.59 22.01
C ASP A 280 17.80 -1.70 20.77
N LEU A 281 18.34 -2.16 19.65
CA LEU A 281 18.26 -1.49 18.34
C LEU A 281 17.15 -2.11 17.47
N GLY A 282 16.34 -3.01 18.03
CA GLY A 282 15.23 -3.66 17.37
C GLY A 282 15.65 -4.90 16.58
N ARG A 283 14.97 -5.13 15.45
CA ARG A 283 15.25 -6.27 14.57
C ARG A 283 15.70 -5.77 13.20
N ILE A 284 16.62 -6.50 12.60
CA ILE A 284 17.15 -6.26 11.26
C ILE A 284 16.88 -7.46 10.36
N GLY A 285 16.84 -7.23 9.04
CA GLY A 285 16.84 -8.28 8.03
C GLY A 285 18.02 -8.14 7.08
N PHE A 286 18.68 -9.26 6.75
CA PHE A 286 19.80 -9.26 5.81
C PHE A 286 19.31 -9.51 4.39
N ARG A 287 19.56 -8.57 3.47
CA ARG A 287 19.29 -8.77 2.05
C ARG A 287 20.22 -7.92 1.18
N SER A 288 20.43 -8.36 -0.06
CA SER A 288 20.95 -7.52 -1.13
C SER A 288 19.82 -7.05 -2.04
N LEU A 289 19.98 -5.86 -2.60
CA LEU A 289 19.04 -5.27 -3.54
C LEU A 289 19.79 -4.73 -4.76
N ALA A 290 19.26 -5.01 -5.94
CA ALA A 290 19.73 -4.40 -7.19
C ALA A 290 18.52 -3.98 -8.05
N VAL A 291 18.74 -2.99 -8.92
CA VAL A 291 17.74 -2.54 -9.90
C VAL A 291 18.01 -3.20 -11.24
N ASP A 292 17.02 -3.95 -11.74
CA ASP A 292 16.98 -4.47 -13.10
C ASP A 292 16.62 -3.32 -14.06
N ARG A 293 17.57 -2.91 -14.90
CA ARG A 293 17.38 -1.89 -15.93
C ARG A 293 17.01 -2.48 -17.29
N GLY A 294 16.79 -3.79 -17.39
CA GLY A 294 16.56 -4.46 -18.67
C GLY A 294 17.76 -4.40 -19.62
N ALA A 295 17.65 -5.06 -20.77
CA ALA A 295 18.74 -5.15 -21.75
C ALA A 295 19.04 -3.81 -22.45
N ASP A 296 18.06 -2.91 -22.54
CA ASP A 296 18.18 -1.58 -23.15
C ASP A 296 18.56 -0.48 -22.15
N GLY A 297 18.69 -0.82 -20.86
CA GLY A 297 18.98 0.13 -19.79
C GLY A 297 17.80 1.02 -19.40
N GLN A 298 16.62 0.84 -20.00
CA GLN A 298 15.44 1.70 -19.82
C GLN A 298 14.37 1.07 -18.91
N GLY A 299 14.63 -0.10 -18.34
CA GLY A 299 13.73 -0.78 -17.42
C GLY A 299 13.82 -0.30 -15.97
N PHE A 300 12.87 -0.77 -15.17
CA PHE A 300 12.94 -0.73 -13.71
C PHE A 300 12.31 -2.00 -13.16
N GLY A 301 13.07 -2.75 -12.38
CA GLY A 301 12.63 -3.92 -11.63
C GLY A 301 13.53 -4.14 -10.42
N LEU A 302 13.09 -4.94 -9.46
CA LEU A 302 13.89 -5.23 -8.26
C LEU A 302 14.41 -6.66 -8.28
N ILE A 303 15.68 -6.82 -7.90
CA ILE A 303 16.34 -8.10 -7.67
C ILE A 303 16.70 -8.16 -6.19
N VAL A 304 16.12 -9.11 -5.46
CA VAL A 304 16.37 -9.31 -4.03
C VAL A 304 17.15 -10.61 -3.84
N ASN A 305 18.32 -10.53 -3.21
CA ASN A 305 19.22 -11.68 -2.99
C ASN A 305 19.52 -12.45 -4.29
N GLY A 306 19.72 -11.72 -5.40
CA GLY A 306 19.97 -12.30 -6.72
C GLY A 306 18.74 -12.86 -7.45
N VAL A 307 17.54 -12.77 -6.87
CA VAL A 307 16.29 -13.25 -7.46
C VAL A 307 15.44 -12.08 -7.97
N PRO A 308 15.12 -12.01 -9.28
CA PRO A 308 14.16 -11.03 -9.81
C PRO A 308 12.78 -11.18 -9.16
N VAL A 309 12.20 -10.07 -8.72
CA VAL A 309 10.89 -10.03 -8.08
C VAL A 309 9.92 -9.25 -8.96
N PHE A 310 8.86 -9.90 -9.44
CA PHE A 310 7.73 -9.17 -10.02
C PHE A 310 7.02 -8.44 -8.88
N CYS A 311 7.20 -7.12 -8.82
CA CYS A 311 6.66 -6.28 -7.75
C CYS A 311 5.16 -6.09 -7.98
N ARG A 312 4.34 -6.53 -7.02
CA ARG A 312 2.89 -6.53 -7.13
C ARG A 312 2.26 -6.11 -5.82
N GLY A 313 1.24 -5.28 -5.90
CA GLY A 313 0.51 -4.83 -4.73
C GLY A 313 -0.27 -3.57 -5.05
N ALA A 314 -0.25 -2.63 -4.12
CA ALA A 314 -1.14 -1.48 -4.18
C ALA A 314 -0.50 -0.23 -3.57
N CYS A 315 -1.03 0.92 -3.95
CA CYS A 315 -0.76 2.17 -3.28
C CYS A 315 -1.51 2.22 -1.94
N TRP A 316 -0.85 2.76 -0.93
CA TRP A 316 -1.35 2.97 0.43
C TRP A 316 -1.87 4.40 0.57
N SER A 317 -2.95 4.57 1.32
CA SER A 317 -3.46 5.90 1.68
C SER A 317 -3.10 6.28 3.12
N SER A 318 -3.89 5.78 4.06
CA SER A 318 -3.64 5.82 5.50
C SER A 318 -4.51 4.75 6.15
N ALA A 319 -4.11 4.24 7.33
CA ALA A 319 -5.00 3.37 8.11
C ALA A 319 -6.28 4.12 8.55
N ASP A 320 -6.17 5.44 8.74
CA ASP A 320 -7.29 6.32 9.06
C ASP A 320 -6.96 7.76 8.63
N VAL A 321 -7.58 8.22 7.55
CA VAL A 321 -7.27 9.53 6.94
C VAL A 321 -7.53 10.73 7.84
N THR A 322 -8.35 10.61 8.89
CA THR A 322 -8.55 11.73 9.83
C THR A 322 -7.65 11.63 11.05
N ALA A 323 -7.10 10.46 11.39
CA ALA A 323 -6.18 10.31 12.53
C ALA A 323 -4.71 10.34 12.10
N LEU A 324 -4.42 9.84 10.89
CA LEU A 324 -3.14 9.66 10.21
C LEU A 324 -2.15 8.70 10.85
N ALA A 325 -2.04 8.66 12.18
CA ALA A 325 -1.25 7.64 12.88
C ALA A 325 -2.17 6.69 13.65
N GLY A 326 -1.71 5.45 13.85
CA GLY A 326 -2.51 4.49 14.61
C GLY A 326 -1.74 3.33 15.23
N GLY A 327 -0.40 3.29 15.11
CA GLY A 327 0.41 2.19 15.63
C GLY A 327 0.01 0.82 15.07
N ARG A 328 0.56 -0.25 15.66
CA ARG A 328 0.42 -1.61 15.10
C ARG A 328 -1.02 -2.05 14.86
N GLY A 329 -1.90 -1.82 15.84
CA GLY A 329 -3.30 -2.26 15.78
C GLY A 329 -4.11 -1.61 14.65
N ALA A 330 -3.75 -0.40 14.22
CA ALA A 330 -4.40 0.27 13.10
C ALA A 330 -3.91 -0.25 11.73
N TYR A 331 -2.63 -0.58 11.59
CA TYR A 331 -2.05 -1.01 10.31
C TYR A 331 -2.23 -2.50 10.01
N GLU A 332 -2.08 -3.34 11.04
CA GLU A 332 -2.00 -4.79 10.90
C GLU A 332 -3.19 -5.41 10.12
N PRO A 333 -4.46 -5.01 10.34
CA PRO A 333 -5.59 -5.57 9.59
C PRO A 333 -5.45 -5.38 8.08
N TRP A 334 -5.02 -4.19 7.64
CA TRP A 334 -4.85 -3.85 6.23
C TRP A 334 -3.66 -4.58 5.61
N LEU A 335 -2.51 -4.58 6.28
CA LEU A 335 -1.29 -5.21 5.77
C LEU A 335 -1.41 -6.74 5.73
N ARG A 336 -2.15 -7.36 6.65
CA ARG A 336 -2.46 -8.80 6.58
C ARG A 336 -3.32 -9.14 5.37
N LEU A 337 -4.30 -8.31 5.04
CA LEU A 337 -5.11 -8.46 3.82
C LEU A 337 -4.26 -8.28 2.56
N ALA A 338 -3.33 -7.35 2.54
CA ALA A 338 -2.39 -7.19 1.42
C ALA A 338 -1.52 -8.45 1.24
N ARG A 339 -0.91 -8.95 2.34
CA ARG A 339 -0.15 -10.21 2.32
C ARG A 339 -1.00 -11.39 1.85
N GLU A 340 -2.22 -11.51 2.36
CA GLU A 340 -3.16 -12.59 2.00
C GLU A 340 -3.54 -12.57 0.51
N ALA A 341 -3.63 -11.38 -0.11
CA ALA A 341 -3.80 -11.23 -1.55
C ALA A 341 -2.53 -11.54 -2.37
N GLY A 342 -1.42 -11.94 -1.75
CA GLY A 342 -0.17 -12.20 -2.47
C GLY A 342 0.56 -10.94 -2.93
N MET A 343 0.19 -9.77 -2.41
CA MET A 343 0.95 -8.53 -2.63
C MET A 343 2.31 -8.65 -1.95
N ASN A 344 3.36 -8.19 -2.61
CA ASN A 344 4.73 -8.17 -2.06
C ASN A 344 5.33 -6.77 -1.99
N MET A 345 4.60 -5.73 -2.41
CA MET A 345 5.02 -4.34 -2.33
C MET A 345 3.83 -3.42 -2.02
N ILE A 346 4.06 -2.44 -1.14
CA ILE A 346 3.16 -1.33 -0.83
C ILE A 346 3.87 0.00 -1.16
N ARG A 347 3.21 0.87 -1.92
CA ARG A 347 3.70 2.22 -2.23
C ARG A 347 3.01 3.26 -1.36
N LEU A 348 3.76 4.15 -0.73
CA LEU A 348 3.26 5.32 0.00
C LEU A 348 3.43 6.55 -0.90
N PRO A 349 2.39 6.99 -1.62
CA PRO A 349 2.46 8.12 -2.54
C PRO A 349 2.70 9.43 -1.79
N GLY A 350 3.42 10.36 -2.42
CA GLY A 350 3.73 11.69 -1.88
C GLY A 350 2.52 12.60 -1.64
N VAL A 351 1.33 12.25 -2.15
CA VAL A 351 0.05 12.91 -1.81
C VAL A 351 -0.49 12.53 -0.43
N MET A 352 0.00 11.43 0.16
CA MET A 352 -0.44 10.90 1.46
C MET A 352 0.47 11.43 2.60
N ALA A 353 0.68 10.64 3.65
CA ALA A 353 1.57 10.97 4.76
C ALA A 353 2.61 9.86 4.98
N TYR A 354 3.75 10.19 5.60
CA TYR A 354 4.70 9.18 6.06
C TYR A 354 4.09 8.40 7.22
N GLU A 355 4.10 7.08 7.11
CA GLU A 355 3.64 6.22 8.20
C GLU A 355 4.70 6.11 9.32
N ASP A 356 4.21 5.76 10.51
CA ASP A 356 5.05 5.58 11.69
C ASP A 356 5.90 4.31 11.62
N ASP A 357 6.74 4.09 12.61
CA ASP A 357 7.64 2.93 12.62
C ASP A 357 6.91 1.58 12.77
N ALA A 358 5.71 1.57 13.35
CA ALA A 358 4.93 0.33 13.50
C ALA A 358 4.49 -0.20 12.13
N PHE A 359 4.21 0.67 11.17
CA PHE A 359 3.92 0.29 9.78
C PHE A 359 5.11 -0.45 9.15
N LEU A 360 6.31 0.13 9.21
CA LEU A 360 7.52 -0.49 8.65
C LEU A 360 7.87 -1.80 9.34
N ALA A 361 7.78 -1.85 10.68
CA ALA A 361 8.00 -3.08 11.42
C ALA A 361 7.01 -4.20 11.03
N LEU A 362 5.74 -3.86 10.76
CA LEU A 362 4.77 -4.82 10.24
C LEU A 362 5.10 -5.25 8.81
N CYS A 363 5.54 -4.34 7.94
CA CYS A 363 5.98 -4.68 6.59
C CYS A 363 7.23 -5.59 6.60
N ASP A 364 8.17 -5.35 7.52
CA ASP A 364 9.34 -6.19 7.75
C ASP A 364 8.93 -7.62 8.13
N GLU A 365 8.03 -7.77 9.11
CA GLU A 365 7.50 -9.07 9.57
C GLU A 365 6.67 -9.79 8.50
N LEU A 366 5.85 -9.04 7.77
CA LEU A 366 4.94 -9.58 6.76
C LEU A 366 5.63 -9.79 5.42
N GLY A 367 6.91 -9.46 5.26
CA GLY A 367 7.63 -9.60 4.00
C GLY A 367 7.03 -8.77 2.88
N LEU A 368 6.54 -7.57 3.20
CA LEU A 368 6.00 -6.59 2.25
C LEU A 368 7.07 -5.53 2.00
N MET A 369 7.54 -5.41 0.77
CA MET A 369 8.44 -4.33 0.37
C MET A 369 7.71 -2.98 0.42
N VAL A 370 8.45 -1.92 0.71
CA VAL A 370 7.92 -0.57 0.83
C VAL A 370 8.61 0.35 -0.17
N TRP A 371 7.79 1.01 -0.98
CA TRP A 371 8.17 2.13 -1.82
C TRP A 371 7.72 3.41 -1.13
N GLN A 372 8.65 4.22 -0.66
CA GLN A 372 8.38 5.47 0.04
C GLN A 372 8.64 6.64 -0.88
N GLU A 373 7.64 7.48 -1.11
CA GLU A 373 7.85 8.76 -1.78
C GLU A 373 8.09 9.88 -0.77
N MET A 374 8.88 10.89 -1.13
CA MET A 374 8.87 12.14 -0.38
C MET A 374 7.50 12.82 -0.57
N ALA A 375 7.06 13.60 0.42
CA ALA A 375 5.83 14.39 0.39
C ALA A 375 5.98 15.61 -0.55
N LEU A 376 6.16 15.31 -1.82
CA LEU A 376 6.29 16.24 -2.94
C LEU A 376 5.35 15.74 -4.04
N ALA A 377 4.23 16.43 -4.28
CA ALA A 377 3.22 15.95 -5.21
C ALA A 377 2.66 17.06 -6.12
N ASN A 378 2.74 16.87 -7.44
CA ASN A 378 2.16 17.67 -8.53
C ASN A 378 2.55 19.16 -8.60
N PHE A 379 2.93 19.81 -7.50
CA PHE A 379 3.28 21.22 -7.44
C PHE A 379 4.63 21.53 -8.09
N ASP A 380 4.74 22.73 -8.63
CA ASP A 380 6.02 23.40 -8.81
C ASP A 380 6.54 23.75 -7.41
N TYR A 381 7.53 23.06 -6.86
CA TYR A 381 8.10 23.40 -5.55
C TYR A 381 9.19 24.48 -5.68
N PRO A 382 9.45 25.28 -4.63
CA PRO A 382 10.43 26.38 -4.67
C PRO A 382 11.89 25.89 -4.58
N GLN A 383 12.31 25.05 -5.52
CA GLN A 383 13.63 24.40 -5.51
C GLN A 383 14.82 25.37 -5.58
N ALA A 384 14.61 26.61 -6.01
CA ALA A 384 15.65 27.66 -6.01
C ALA A 384 15.92 28.26 -4.63
N ASP A 385 14.99 28.10 -3.67
CA ASP A 385 15.14 28.58 -2.31
C ASP A 385 16.06 27.63 -1.51
N SER A 386 17.12 28.16 -0.90
CA SER A 386 18.05 27.33 -0.11
C SER A 386 17.39 26.79 1.14
N GLY A 387 16.53 27.57 1.81
CA GLY A 387 15.83 27.13 3.02
C GLY A 387 14.90 25.94 2.74
N PHE A 388 14.19 25.94 1.61
CA PHE A 388 13.41 24.80 1.16
C PHE A 388 14.29 23.57 0.90
N ARG A 389 15.43 23.73 0.21
CA ARG A 389 16.36 22.64 -0.05
C ARG A 389 16.93 22.04 1.24
N ASP A 390 17.31 22.88 2.20
CA ASP A 390 17.80 22.46 3.51
C ASP A 390 16.71 21.72 4.30
N ALA A 391 15.47 22.20 4.24
CA ALA A 391 14.33 21.53 4.86
C ALA A 391 14.07 20.14 4.25
N ILE A 392 14.12 20.00 2.92
CA ILE A 392 13.96 18.70 2.25
C ILE A 392 15.12 17.76 2.60
N ARG A 393 16.36 18.27 2.65
CA ARG A 393 17.53 17.48 3.06
C ARG A 393 17.35 16.94 4.49
N ALA A 394 16.96 17.80 5.44
CA ALA A 394 16.74 17.41 6.82
C ALA A 394 15.60 16.38 6.97
N GLU A 395 14.51 16.55 6.20
CA GLU A 395 13.38 15.62 6.14
C GLU A 395 13.81 14.25 5.61
N ALA A 396 14.55 14.22 4.51
CA ALA A 396 15.08 12.99 3.93
C ALA A 396 16.08 12.29 4.86
N ASP A 397 17.02 13.05 5.45
CA ASP A 397 17.97 12.51 6.41
C ASP A 397 17.24 11.88 7.61
N GLN A 398 16.27 12.56 8.22
CA GLN A 398 15.55 12.00 9.38
C GLN A 398 14.75 10.74 9.02
N LEU A 399 14.11 10.70 7.85
CA LEU A 399 13.39 9.54 7.34
C LEU A 399 14.31 8.34 7.08
N LEU A 400 15.43 8.56 6.38
CA LEU A 400 16.37 7.50 6.03
C LEU A 400 17.13 6.97 7.26
N ASP A 401 17.44 7.87 8.18
CA ASP A 401 18.17 7.56 9.40
C ASP A 401 17.31 6.76 10.39
N ARG A 402 16.02 7.08 10.57
CA ARG A 402 15.12 6.27 11.43
C ARG A 402 14.82 4.87 10.87
N THR A 403 15.07 4.63 9.58
CA THR A 403 14.68 3.40 8.89
C THR A 403 15.83 2.46 8.56
N GLN A 404 17.06 2.74 9.01
CA GLN A 404 18.26 1.94 8.72
C GLN A 404 18.13 0.43 9.05
N ALA A 405 17.34 0.09 10.07
CA ALA A 405 17.10 -1.32 10.45
C ALA A 405 16.02 -2.01 9.60
N SER A 406 15.22 -1.27 8.81
CA SER A 406 14.05 -1.79 8.11
C SER A 406 14.44 -2.39 6.75
N PRO A 407 14.44 -3.73 6.60
CA PRO A 407 14.63 -4.35 5.31
C PRO A 407 13.46 -4.04 4.37
N SER A 408 12.22 -3.87 4.82
CA SER A 408 11.09 -3.68 3.89
C SER A 408 11.23 -2.44 3.01
N LEU A 409 11.81 -1.34 3.51
CA LEU A 409 12.08 -0.16 2.68
C LEU A 409 13.08 -0.52 1.57
N VAL A 410 12.64 -0.45 0.31
CA VAL A 410 13.44 -0.84 -0.87
C VAL A 410 13.53 0.25 -1.94
N VAL A 411 12.63 1.24 -1.93
CA VAL A 411 12.65 2.36 -2.85
C VAL A 411 12.43 3.65 -2.08
N LEU A 412 13.33 4.62 -2.26
CA LEU A 412 13.05 6.03 -2.03
C LEU A 412 12.72 6.68 -3.38
N CYS A 413 11.55 7.31 -3.46
CA CYS A 413 11.12 8.06 -4.63
C CYS A 413 11.02 9.56 -4.30
N GLY A 414 11.46 10.41 -5.21
CA GLY A 414 11.50 11.85 -4.96
C GLY A 414 10.14 12.52 -4.87
N GLY A 415 9.08 11.97 -5.49
CA GLY A 415 7.73 12.53 -5.36
C GLY A 415 6.72 11.93 -6.33
N SER A 416 5.44 12.33 -6.19
CA SER A 416 4.33 11.93 -7.05
C SER A 416 4.06 12.98 -8.13
N GLU A 417 4.09 12.59 -9.40
CA GLU A 417 3.59 13.34 -10.54
C GLU A 417 4.08 14.79 -10.70
N VAL A 418 5.14 15.19 -10.01
CA VAL A 418 5.75 16.52 -10.17
C VAL A 418 6.26 16.65 -11.60
N PHE A 419 6.92 15.60 -12.10
CA PHE A 419 7.38 15.55 -13.48
C PHE A 419 6.17 15.43 -14.42
N GLN A 420 5.28 14.48 -14.21
CA GLN A 420 4.09 14.33 -15.08
C GLN A 420 3.29 15.63 -15.25
N GLN A 421 2.97 16.31 -14.16
CA GLN A 421 2.15 17.53 -14.17
C GLN A 421 2.78 18.62 -15.04
N ALA A 422 4.10 18.74 -15.01
CA ALA A 422 4.80 19.74 -15.79
C ALA A 422 4.88 19.39 -17.30
N ALA A 423 5.11 18.13 -17.72
CA ALA A 423 5.06 17.79 -19.18
C ALA A 423 3.68 18.01 -19.74
N MET A 424 2.65 17.58 -19.01
CA MET A 424 1.28 17.65 -19.52
C MET A 424 0.87 19.11 -19.80
N LEU A 425 1.58 20.07 -19.21
CA LEU A 425 1.44 21.51 -19.46
C LEU A 425 2.47 22.06 -20.46
N GLY A 426 3.24 21.20 -21.12
CA GLY A 426 4.22 21.55 -22.16
C GLY A 426 5.56 22.07 -21.65
N ALA A 427 5.88 21.90 -20.36
CA ALA A 427 7.16 22.33 -19.82
C ALA A 427 8.31 21.42 -20.30
N PRO A 428 9.48 21.98 -20.65
CA PRO A 428 10.63 21.19 -21.07
C PRO A 428 11.32 20.51 -19.87
N PRO A 429 12.19 19.52 -20.08
CA PRO A 429 12.72 18.73 -18.98
C PRO A 429 13.51 19.50 -17.92
N GLU A 430 14.16 20.60 -18.30
CA GLU A 430 14.91 21.45 -17.39
C GLU A 430 14.00 22.22 -16.42
N ALA A 431 12.70 22.29 -16.73
CA ALA A 431 11.71 22.99 -15.91
C ALA A 431 11.09 22.11 -14.83
N TRP A 432 11.04 20.79 -15.00
CA TRP A 432 10.35 19.92 -14.04
C TRP A 432 11.27 19.18 -13.08
N SER A 433 12.55 19.07 -13.42
CA SER A 433 13.59 18.48 -12.57
C SER A 433 14.32 19.59 -11.84
N GLY A 434 15.25 19.22 -10.98
CA GLY A 434 16.05 20.19 -10.26
C GLY A 434 16.84 19.57 -9.11
N PRO A 435 17.60 20.41 -8.37
CA PRO A 435 18.59 19.94 -7.39
C PRO A 435 18.00 19.10 -6.26
N VAL A 436 16.69 19.24 -5.98
CA VAL A 436 16.03 18.38 -4.99
C VAL A 436 16.07 16.91 -5.44
N PHE A 437 15.66 16.64 -6.69
CA PHE A 437 15.54 15.30 -7.24
C PHE A 437 16.88 14.77 -7.79
N ASP A 438 17.71 15.66 -8.33
CA ASP A 438 18.92 15.25 -9.07
C ASP A 438 20.17 15.16 -8.18
N GLU A 439 20.19 15.86 -7.04
CA GLU A 439 21.38 15.99 -6.18
C GLU A 439 21.10 15.70 -4.71
N ILE A 440 20.14 16.39 -4.09
CA ILE A 440 19.92 16.38 -2.64
C ILE A 440 19.43 15.04 -2.14
N LEU A 441 18.35 14.51 -2.74
CA LEU A 441 17.79 13.22 -2.34
C LEU A 441 18.72 12.04 -2.67
N PRO A 442 19.35 11.98 -3.86
CA PRO A 442 20.41 11.00 -4.12
C PRO A 442 21.56 11.04 -3.12
N ALA A 443 22.04 12.24 -2.74
CA ALA A 443 23.12 12.38 -1.77
C ALA A 443 22.71 11.90 -0.37
N ALA A 444 21.52 12.29 0.11
CA ALA A 444 20.99 11.80 1.38
C ALA A 444 20.87 10.27 1.40
N LEU A 445 20.44 9.69 0.27
CA LEU A 445 20.36 8.25 0.10
C LEU A 445 21.74 7.58 0.15
N ALA A 446 22.71 8.09 -0.60
CA ALA A 446 24.08 7.55 -0.61
C ALA A 446 24.72 7.59 0.79
N ASP A 447 24.46 8.65 1.56
CA ASP A 447 25.00 8.82 2.90
C ASP A 447 24.36 7.85 3.91
N ARG A 448 23.02 7.69 3.86
CA ARG A 448 22.24 7.04 4.92
C ARG A 448 21.76 5.62 4.60
N ARG A 449 21.36 5.37 3.35
CA ARG A 449 20.70 4.14 2.88
C ARG A 449 21.14 3.75 1.46
N PRO A 450 22.44 3.50 1.22
CA PRO A 450 22.92 3.09 -0.10
C PRO A 450 22.41 1.69 -0.53
N ASP A 451 21.72 0.98 0.36
CA ASP A 451 21.16 -0.36 0.16
C ASP A 451 19.77 -0.38 -0.51
N ILE A 452 19.17 0.77 -0.80
CA ILE A 452 17.84 0.88 -1.42
C ILE A 452 17.90 1.62 -2.77
N ALA A 453 16.89 1.40 -3.61
CA ALA A 453 16.82 2.03 -4.93
C ALA A 453 16.33 3.48 -4.86
N TYR A 454 16.79 4.31 -5.78
CA TYR A 454 16.30 5.68 -6.00
C TYR A 454 15.47 5.78 -7.27
N VAL A 455 14.32 6.47 -7.17
CA VAL A 455 13.49 6.90 -8.31
C VAL A 455 13.28 8.41 -8.22
N PRO A 456 13.63 9.23 -9.24
CA PRO A 456 13.57 10.69 -9.10
C PRO A 456 12.13 11.22 -8.97
N ASN A 457 11.19 10.60 -9.68
CA ASN A 457 9.76 10.89 -9.56
C ASN A 457 8.94 9.68 -10.03
N SER A 458 7.73 9.52 -9.50
CA SER A 458 6.75 8.58 -10.01
C SER A 458 5.65 9.37 -10.73
N PRO A 459 5.60 9.39 -12.06
CA PRO A 459 6.42 8.61 -12.99
C PRO A 459 7.70 9.32 -13.49
N SER A 460 8.64 8.57 -14.07
CA SER A 460 9.89 9.08 -14.67
C SER A 460 10.51 8.11 -15.68
N GLY A 461 11.26 8.68 -16.65
CA GLY A 461 11.92 7.95 -17.74
C GLY A 461 11.30 8.24 -19.11
N GLY A 462 11.81 7.58 -20.15
CA GLY A 462 11.25 7.64 -21.50
C GLY A 462 11.32 9.01 -22.18
N ALA A 463 10.56 9.14 -23.27
CA ALA A 463 10.44 10.41 -24.01
C ALA A 463 9.66 11.47 -23.21
N LEU A 464 8.69 11.03 -22.40
CA LEU A 464 7.97 11.80 -21.40
C LEU A 464 7.78 10.88 -20.19
N PRO A 465 7.75 11.41 -18.95
CA PRO A 465 7.83 10.63 -17.72
C PRO A 465 6.69 9.62 -17.60
N PHE A 466 5.51 9.91 -18.15
CA PHE A 466 4.33 9.04 -18.09
C PHE A 466 4.25 8.03 -19.24
N VAL A 467 5.18 8.03 -20.20
CA VAL A 467 5.19 7.04 -21.28
C VAL A 467 5.61 5.68 -20.73
N ALA A 468 4.77 4.66 -20.93
CA ALA A 468 4.83 3.42 -20.17
C ALA A 468 6.00 2.47 -20.49
N ASN A 469 6.61 2.61 -21.67
CA ASN A 469 7.61 1.66 -22.17
C ASN A 469 9.04 1.93 -21.69
N ALA A 470 9.23 2.85 -20.75
CA ALA A 470 10.50 3.15 -20.10
C ALA A 470 10.30 3.58 -18.64
N GLY A 471 11.27 3.24 -17.79
CA GLY A 471 11.33 3.64 -16.39
C GLY A 471 10.11 3.19 -15.59
N VAL A 472 9.56 4.14 -14.82
CA VAL A 472 8.41 3.96 -13.94
C VAL A 472 7.28 4.84 -14.45
N THR A 473 6.09 4.29 -14.62
CA THR A 473 4.92 4.98 -15.15
C THR A 473 3.71 4.92 -14.21
N HIS A 474 2.75 5.82 -14.42
CA HIS A 474 1.37 5.68 -13.94
C HIS A 474 0.53 5.18 -15.13
N TYR A 475 0.29 3.87 -15.20
CA TYR A 475 -0.40 3.25 -16.32
C TYR A 475 -1.91 3.23 -16.09
N TYR A 476 -2.62 4.15 -16.74
CA TYR A 476 -4.07 4.23 -16.70
C TYR A 476 -4.74 3.95 -18.06
N GLY A 477 -4.02 3.30 -18.99
CA GLY A 477 -4.56 2.87 -20.29
C GLY A 477 -5.81 2.02 -20.11
N VAL A 478 -5.63 0.80 -19.58
CA VAL A 478 -6.73 0.05 -18.98
C VAL A 478 -7.11 0.70 -17.65
N GLY A 479 -8.36 1.14 -17.52
CA GLY A 479 -8.82 1.99 -16.42
C GLY A 479 -9.19 3.38 -16.93
N ALA A 480 -8.62 4.43 -16.34
CA ALA A 480 -9.09 5.81 -16.52
C ALA A 480 -9.11 6.31 -17.99
N TYR A 481 -8.26 5.78 -18.88
CA TYR A 481 -8.22 6.17 -20.30
C TYR A 481 -9.07 5.28 -21.21
N LEU A 482 -9.83 4.34 -20.65
CA LEU A 482 -10.81 3.50 -21.35
C LEU A 482 -10.22 2.75 -22.55
N ARG A 483 -8.93 2.38 -22.49
CA ARG A 483 -8.29 1.57 -23.53
C ARG A 483 -8.75 0.12 -23.42
N ASP A 484 -8.71 -0.53 -24.57
CA ASP A 484 -8.93 -1.97 -24.71
C ASP A 484 -7.95 -2.77 -23.83
N LEU A 485 -8.34 -3.98 -23.39
CA LEU A 485 -7.51 -4.80 -22.49
C LEU A 485 -6.15 -5.20 -23.09
N ASP A 486 -6.07 -5.33 -24.41
CA ASP A 486 -4.82 -5.60 -25.13
C ASP A 486 -3.83 -4.41 -25.08
N ASP A 487 -4.27 -3.22 -24.68
CA ASP A 487 -3.40 -2.08 -24.41
C ASP A 487 -2.43 -2.37 -23.25
N ALA A 488 -2.84 -3.16 -22.25
CA ALA A 488 -1.97 -3.60 -21.15
C ALA A 488 -0.72 -4.32 -21.67
N ARG A 489 -0.84 -5.03 -22.80
CA ARG A 489 0.25 -5.64 -23.56
C ARG A 489 0.96 -4.62 -24.47
N ARG A 490 0.20 -3.90 -25.29
CA ARG A 490 0.74 -3.04 -26.36
C ARG A 490 1.53 -1.84 -25.85
N ALA A 491 1.25 -1.39 -24.63
CA ALA A 491 1.96 -0.28 -24.00
C ALA A 491 3.39 -0.65 -23.55
N GLU A 492 3.75 -1.94 -23.56
CA GLU A 492 5.07 -2.43 -23.14
C GLU A 492 5.52 -1.91 -21.77
N VAL A 493 4.57 -1.83 -20.83
CA VAL A 493 4.76 -1.28 -19.49
C VAL A 493 6.01 -1.87 -18.83
N ARG A 494 6.96 -1.03 -18.39
CA ARG A 494 8.14 -1.50 -17.64
C ARG A 494 7.83 -1.69 -16.16
N PHE A 495 7.34 -0.65 -15.51
CA PHE A 495 6.88 -0.70 -14.14
C PHE A 495 5.73 0.29 -13.94
N ALA A 496 4.55 -0.17 -13.56
CA ALA A 496 3.43 0.70 -13.22
C ALA A 496 3.40 0.98 -11.71
N ALA A 497 3.93 2.12 -11.28
CA ALA A 497 3.85 2.52 -9.86
C ALA A 497 2.43 2.94 -9.44
N GLU A 498 1.57 3.24 -10.42
CA GLU A 498 0.11 3.30 -10.27
C GLU A 498 -0.54 2.66 -11.49
N CYS A 499 -1.65 1.94 -11.29
CA CYS A 499 -2.46 1.41 -12.38
C CYS A 499 -3.87 1.03 -11.95
N LEU A 500 -4.72 0.73 -12.95
CA LEU A 500 -6.01 0.06 -12.77
C LEU A 500 -6.92 0.74 -11.74
N ALA A 501 -7.06 2.07 -11.83
CA ALA A 501 -7.98 2.82 -11.00
C ALA A 501 -9.43 2.61 -11.48
N PHE A 502 -10.28 2.09 -10.58
CA PHE A 502 -11.70 1.80 -10.81
C PHE A 502 -12.55 2.21 -9.61
N ALA A 503 -13.84 2.52 -9.80
CA ALA A 503 -14.79 2.59 -8.70
C ALA A 503 -15.18 1.17 -8.27
N ASN A 504 -14.48 0.64 -7.27
CA ASN A 504 -14.68 -0.72 -6.77
C ASN A 504 -15.93 -0.75 -5.86
N VAL A 505 -16.98 -1.42 -6.32
CA VAL A 505 -18.24 -1.55 -5.59
C VAL A 505 -18.03 -2.37 -4.31
N PRO A 506 -18.44 -1.89 -3.12
CA PRO A 506 -18.36 -2.67 -1.88
C PRO A 506 -19.21 -3.93 -1.92
N GLU A 507 -18.83 -4.95 -1.15
CA GLU A 507 -19.61 -6.17 -0.97
C GLU A 507 -20.97 -5.87 -0.30
N GLU A 508 -21.95 -6.75 -0.46
CA GLU A 508 -23.29 -6.57 0.13
C GLU A 508 -23.26 -6.37 1.64
N VAL A 509 -22.34 -7.05 2.33
CA VAL A 509 -22.16 -6.94 3.79
C VAL A 509 -21.71 -5.55 4.23
N SER A 510 -20.93 -4.84 3.43
CA SER A 510 -20.53 -3.45 3.73
C SER A 510 -21.68 -2.46 3.48
N LEU A 511 -22.51 -2.75 2.48
CA LEU A 511 -23.67 -1.92 2.13
C LEU A 511 -24.87 -2.12 3.04
N SER A 512 -24.91 -3.20 3.84
CA SER A 512 -26.05 -3.52 4.72
C SER A 512 -26.28 -2.48 5.82
N SER A 513 -25.28 -1.65 6.12
CA SER A 513 -25.39 -0.50 7.04
C SER A 513 -26.22 0.65 6.47
N GLY A 514 -26.47 0.68 5.16
CA GLY A 514 -27.14 1.76 4.45
C GLY A 514 -26.31 3.04 4.27
N HIS A 515 -25.01 3.01 4.58
CA HIS A 515 -24.13 4.18 4.53
C HIS A 515 -22.83 3.89 3.73
N PRO A 516 -22.79 4.23 2.42
CA PRO A 516 -23.86 4.84 1.63
C PRO A 516 -24.97 3.85 1.25
N PRO A 517 -26.17 4.33 0.91
CA PRO A 517 -27.22 3.46 0.38
C PRO A 517 -26.77 2.88 -0.96
N ALA A 518 -27.19 1.66 -1.27
CA ALA A 518 -26.93 0.97 -2.55
C ALA A 518 -27.75 1.58 -3.71
N ILE A 519 -27.64 2.88 -3.91
CA ILE A 519 -28.37 3.70 -4.88
C ILE A 519 -27.36 4.63 -5.54
N THR A 520 -26.98 4.34 -6.78
CA THR A 520 -25.81 4.98 -7.41
C THR A 520 -25.95 6.50 -7.65
N HIS A 521 -27.17 7.02 -7.70
CA HIS A 521 -27.44 8.44 -7.87
C HIS A 521 -27.62 9.19 -6.53
N HIS A 522 -27.58 8.48 -5.39
CA HIS A 522 -27.69 9.11 -4.09
C HIS A 522 -26.45 9.99 -3.82
N PRO A 523 -26.59 11.19 -3.23
CA PRO A 523 -25.45 12.07 -2.96
C PRO A 523 -24.34 11.41 -2.14
N ASP A 524 -24.69 10.63 -1.11
CA ASP A 524 -23.70 9.93 -0.28
C ASP A 524 -22.97 8.83 -1.04
N TRP A 525 -23.62 8.15 -1.99
CA TRP A 525 -22.94 7.20 -2.88
C TRP A 525 -21.93 7.95 -3.76
N LYS A 526 -22.38 9.02 -4.42
CA LYS A 526 -21.55 9.85 -5.29
C LYS A 526 -20.43 10.60 -4.55
N ARG A 527 -20.50 10.72 -3.23
CA ARG A 527 -19.40 11.21 -2.40
C ARG A 527 -18.28 10.18 -2.29
N GLY A 528 -18.63 8.91 -2.15
CA GLY A 528 -17.68 7.78 -2.11
C GLY A 528 -17.10 7.40 -3.48
N VAL A 529 -17.73 7.86 -4.58
CA VAL A 529 -17.22 7.67 -5.94
C VAL A 529 -16.16 8.72 -6.26
N PRO A 530 -14.94 8.31 -6.62
CA PRO A 530 -13.89 9.26 -6.94
C PRO A 530 -14.11 9.95 -8.28
N ARG A 531 -13.68 11.21 -8.37
CA ARG A 531 -13.77 12.01 -9.61
C ARG A 531 -12.72 13.12 -9.63
N ASP A 532 -12.26 13.48 -10.81
CA ASP A 532 -11.58 14.76 -11.02
C ASP A 532 -12.63 15.87 -11.09
N ALA A 533 -12.44 16.96 -10.35
CA ALA A 533 -13.36 18.09 -10.33
C ALA A 533 -13.56 18.74 -11.71
N SER A 534 -12.60 18.56 -12.63
CA SER A 534 -12.65 19.08 -13.99
C SER A 534 -13.18 18.09 -15.03
N ALA A 535 -13.40 16.83 -14.67
CA ALA A 535 -13.90 15.80 -15.58
C ALA A 535 -15.43 15.78 -15.64
N SER A 536 -15.98 15.48 -16.82
CA SER A 536 -17.42 15.25 -17.04
C SER A 536 -17.85 13.80 -16.74
N TRP A 537 -16.94 12.99 -16.22
CA TRP A 537 -17.10 11.56 -15.95
C TRP A 537 -16.50 11.24 -14.57
N ASP A 538 -16.92 10.13 -13.97
CA ASP A 538 -16.35 9.61 -12.73
C ASP A 538 -15.90 8.15 -12.86
N PHE A 539 -15.28 7.59 -11.83
CA PHE A 539 -14.74 6.24 -11.90
C PHE A 539 -15.81 5.13 -11.98
N GLU A 540 -17.10 5.44 -11.79
CA GLU A 540 -18.19 4.51 -12.15
C GLU A 540 -18.39 4.43 -13.65
N ASP A 541 -18.28 5.55 -14.37
CA ASP A 541 -18.33 5.55 -15.84
C ASP A 541 -17.18 4.71 -16.42
N VAL A 542 -16.00 4.77 -15.77
CA VAL A 542 -14.86 3.92 -16.11
C VAL A 542 -15.21 2.44 -15.93
N ARG A 543 -15.73 2.05 -14.76
CA ARG A 543 -16.17 0.66 -14.53
C ARG A 543 -17.23 0.22 -15.55
N ASP A 544 -18.23 1.07 -15.79
CA ASP A 544 -19.35 0.78 -16.68
C ASP A 544 -18.90 0.57 -18.13
N HIS A 545 -17.87 1.31 -18.60
CA HIS A 545 -17.25 1.06 -19.90
C HIS A 545 -16.78 -0.40 -20.03
N TYR A 546 -16.05 -0.91 -19.05
CA TYR A 546 -15.56 -2.29 -19.08
C TYR A 546 -16.66 -3.32 -18.82
N LEU A 547 -17.69 -2.99 -18.05
CA LEU A 547 -18.87 -3.85 -17.89
C LEU A 547 -19.53 -4.07 -19.26
N GLY A 548 -19.80 -2.98 -19.99
CA GLY A 548 -20.40 -3.07 -21.31
C GLY A 548 -19.52 -3.81 -22.30
N ARG A 549 -18.20 -3.64 -22.21
CA ARG A 549 -17.24 -4.34 -23.05
C ARG A 549 -17.17 -5.85 -22.78
N LEU A 550 -17.06 -6.25 -21.52
CA LEU A 550 -16.89 -7.66 -21.15
C LEU A 550 -18.16 -8.46 -21.37
N TYR A 551 -19.32 -7.90 -21.04
CA TYR A 551 -20.59 -8.62 -21.00
C TYR A 551 -21.53 -8.28 -22.17
N GLY A 552 -21.20 -7.27 -22.99
CA GLY A 552 -22.05 -6.85 -24.11
C GLY A 552 -23.42 -6.32 -23.68
N LEU A 553 -23.50 -5.72 -22.49
CA LEU A 553 -24.72 -5.15 -21.90
C LEU A 553 -24.62 -3.62 -21.83
N ASP A 554 -25.73 -2.92 -21.95
CA ASP A 554 -25.80 -1.48 -21.66
C ASP A 554 -25.89 -1.29 -20.13
N PRO A 555 -24.85 -0.72 -19.46
CA PRO A 555 -24.84 -0.54 -18.01
C PRO A 555 -25.94 0.40 -17.51
N ILE A 556 -26.31 1.43 -18.30
CA ILE A 556 -27.34 2.41 -17.91
C ILE A 556 -28.70 1.73 -17.91
N ARG A 557 -28.99 0.94 -18.95
CA ARG A 557 -30.22 0.16 -19.05
C ARG A 557 -30.28 -0.89 -17.95
N LEU A 558 -29.19 -1.64 -17.75
CA LEU A 558 -29.09 -2.67 -16.73
C LEU A 558 -29.36 -2.12 -15.32
N ARG A 559 -28.73 -0.98 -14.97
CA ARG A 559 -28.93 -0.31 -13.69
C ARG A 559 -30.40 0.05 -13.41
N ARG A 560 -31.21 0.30 -14.45
CA ARG A 560 -32.63 0.66 -14.33
C ARG A 560 -33.55 -0.55 -14.28
N GLU A 561 -33.26 -1.56 -15.10
CA GLU A 561 -34.12 -2.73 -15.28
C GLU A 561 -33.83 -3.84 -14.26
N ASP A 562 -32.57 -4.00 -13.86
CA ASP A 562 -32.09 -5.04 -12.94
C ASP A 562 -30.89 -4.53 -12.09
N PRO A 563 -31.16 -3.70 -11.05
CA PRO A 563 -30.12 -3.09 -10.23
C PRO A 563 -29.23 -4.12 -9.49
N GLU A 564 -29.79 -5.26 -9.09
CA GLU A 564 -29.06 -6.33 -8.41
C GLU A 564 -28.01 -6.93 -9.35
N ARG A 565 -28.41 -7.29 -10.57
CA ARG A 565 -27.49 -7.78 -11.59
C ARG A 565 -26.47 -6.72 -12.00
N TYR A 566 -26.85 -5.45 -12.03
CA TYR A 566 -25.91 -4.35 -12.25
C TYR A 566 -24.78 -4.34 -11.22
N PHE A 567 -25.10 -4.47 -9.92
CA PHE A 567 -24.07 -4.51 -8.87
C PHE A 567 -23.21 -5.77 -8.94
N ALA A 568 -23.82 -6.94 -9.17
CA ALA A 568 -23.07 -8.19 -9.32
C ALA A 568 -22.08 -8.14 -10.49
N LEU A 569 -22.51 -7.65 -11.66
CA LEU A 569 -21.64 -7.49 -12.82
C LEU A 569 -20.61 -6.37 -12.64
N SER A 570 -20.94 -5.30 -11.90
CA SER A 570 -20.01 -4.23 -11.56
C SER A 570 -18.83 -4.75 -10.72
N ARG A 571 -19.10 -5.61 -9.73
CA ARG A 571 -18.08 -6.29 -8.92
C ARG A 571 -17.27 -7.30 -9.74
N ALA A 572 -17.95 -8.14 -10.51
CA ALA A 572 -17.28 -9.11 -11.37
C ALA A 572 -16.34 -8.41 -12.37
N THR A 573 -16.78 -7.33 -13.03
CA THR A 573 -16.01 -6.58 -14.03
C THR A 573 -14.63 -6.19 -13.51
N VAL A 574 -14.53 -5.57 -12.33
CA VAL A 574 -13.23 -5.10 -11.83
C VAL A 574 -12.29 -6.25 -11.46
N ALA A 575 -12.84 -7.36 -10.95
CA ALA A 575 -12.05 -8.57 -10.68
C ALA A 575 -11.47 -9.17 -11.97
N GLU A 576 -12.28 -9.28 -13.03
CA GLU A 576 -11.87 -9.81 -14.33
C GLU A 576 -10.79 -8.93 -14.98
N VAL A 577 -11.02 -7.61 -15.06
CA VAL A 577 -10.10 -6.66 -15.71
C VAL A 577 -8.74 -6.66 -15.01
N MET A 578 -8.72 -6.69 -13.69
CA MET A 578 -7.47 -6.76 -12.93
C MET A 578 -6.74 -8.09 -13.17
N GLU A 579 -7.44 -9.22 -13.13
CA GLU A 579 -6.83 -10.52 -13.36
C GLU A 579 -6.24 -10.65 -14.78
N GLU A 580 -6.96 -10.19 -15.80
CA GLU A 580 -6.49 -10.19 -17.20
C GLU A 580 -5.30 -9.26 -17.44
N SER A 581 -5.33 -8.05 -16.87
CA SER A 581 -4.23 -7.08 -17.04
C SER A 581 -2.92 -7.63 -16.46
N PHE A 582 -3.00 -8.29 -15.29
CA PHE A 582 -1.82 -8.94 -14.71
C PHE A 582 -1.41 -10.23 -15.42
N ALA A 583 -2.34 -10.96 -16.06
CA ALA A 583 -1.98 -12.07 -16.94
C ALA A 583 -1.09 -11.59 -18.10
N GLU A 584 -1.40 -10.43 -18.69
CA GLU A 584 -0.58 -9.80 -19.72
C GLU A 584 0.80 -9.35 -19.21
N TRP A 585 0.85 -8.73 -18.04
CA TRP A 585 2.12 -8.24 -17.48
C TRP A 585 3.04 -9.33 -16.93
N ARG A 586 2.48 -10.46 -16.47
CA ARG A 586 3.25 -11.56 -15.89
C ARG A 586 3.67 -12.62 -16.91
N ARG A 587 3.29 -12.50 -18.19
CA ARG A 587 3.75 -13.46 -19.21
C ARG A 587 5.28 -13.43 -19.34
N PRO A 588 5.95 -14.55 -19.65
CA PRO A 588 7.43 -14.60 -19.71
C PRO A 588 8.06 -13.60 -20.69
N ALA A 589 7.39 -13.28 -21.79
CA ALA A 589 7.86 -12.32 -22.79
C ALA A 589 7.54 -10.85 -22.43
N SER A 590 6.86 -10.61 -21.31
CA SER A 590 6.53 -9.24 -20.88
C SER A 590 7.80 -8.50 -20.43
N PRO A 591 7.96 -7.23 -20.82
CA PRO A 591 8.98 -6.37 -20.25
C PRO A 591 8.63 -5.89 -18.83
N THR A 592 7.39 -6.11 -18.37
CA THR A 592 6.92 -5.62 -17.07
C THR A 592 7.62 -6.33 -15.91
N ARG A 593 8.06 -5.54 -14.94
CA ARG A 593 8.70 -6.03 -13.69
C ARG A 593 7.94 -5.61 -12.44
N GLY A 594 6.89 -4.81 -12.57
CA GLY A 594 5.94 -4.60 -11.50
C GLY A 594 4.76 -3.72 -11.86
N ALA A 595 3.68 -3.87 -11.08
CA ALA A 595 2.49 -3.04 -11.18
C ALA A 595 1.81 -2.94 -9.81
N LEU A 596 1.48 -1.71 -9.38
CA LEU A 596 0.85 -1.39 -8.11
C LEU A 596 -0.50 -0.73 -8.36
N VAL A 597 -1.58 -1.34 -7.88
CA VAL A 597 -2.94 -0.83 -8.12
C VAL A 597 -3.25 0.42 -7.29
N TRP A 598 -4.01 1.33 -7.86
CA TRP A 598 -4.63 2.43 -7.13
C TRP A 598 -6.07 2.00 -6.76
N LEU A 599 -6.38 1.65 -5.51
CA LEU A 599 -5.68 1.86 -4.23
C LEU A 599 -5.91 0.64 -3.30
N LEU A 600 -5.13 0.47 -2.22
CA LEU A 600 -5.31 -0.64 -1.28
C LEU A 600 -6.65 -0.55 -0.52
N GLN A 601 -6.90 0.56 0.18
CA GLN A 601 -8.11 0.76 1.00
C GLN A 601 -8.85 2.05 0.65
N ASP A 602 -10.17 2.04 0.79
CA ASP A 602 -10.98 3.24 0.65
C ASP A 602 -10.72 4.27 1.75
N LEU A 603 -10.88 5.55 1.41
CA LEU A 603 -10.73 6.66 2.35
C LEU A 603 -12.01 6.93 3.17
N GLN A 604 -13.16 6.46 2.67
CA GLN A 604 -14.48 6.64 3.26
C GLN A 604 -15.44 5.56 2.72
N PRO A 605 -16.60 5.33 3.37
CA PRO A 605 -17.57 4.36 2.87
C PRO A 605 -18.07 4.68 1.45
N GLY A 606 -18.03 3.69 0.55
CA GLY A 606 -18.61 3.79 -0.80
C GLY A 606 -17.79 3.09 -1.88
N ALA A 607 -18.13 3.35 -3.15
CA ALA A 607 -17.45 2.76 -4.31
C ALA A 607 -16.16 3.51 -4.67
N GLY A 608 -15.23 3.57 -3.71
CA GLY A 608 -13.91 4.19 -3.87
C GLY A 608 -12.93 3.33 -4.69
N TRP A 609 -11.71 3.85 -4.87
CA TRP A 609 -10.62 3.13 -5.53
C TRP A 609 -10.08 1.94 -4.73
N GLY A 610 -10.36 1.87 -3.42
CA GLY A 610 -9.84 0.82 -2.56
C GLY A 610 -10.31 -0.56 -3.01
N VAL A 611 -9.39 -1.51 -3.09
CA VAL A 611 -9.73 -2.94 -3.26
C VAL A 611 -10.21 -3.56 -1.94
N ILE A 612 -9.98 -2.88 -0.81
CA ILE A 612 -10.57 -3.16 0.50
C ILE A 612 -11.48 -1.98 0.87
N ALA A 613 -12.71 -2.27 1.31
CA ALA A 613 -13.65 -1.28 1.77
C ALA A 613 -13.19 -0.62 3.09
N SER A 614 -13.73 0.57 3.40
CA SER A 614 -13.32 1.34 4.59
C SER A 614 -13.63 0.67 5.93
N ASP A 615 -14.48 -0.36 5.95
CA ASP A 615 -14.80 -1.20 7.10
C ASP A 615 -13.85 -2.41 7.26
N GLY A 616 -12.94 -2.63 6.31
CA GLY A 616 -12.00 -3.74 6.28
C GLY A 616 -12.46 -4.96 5.48
N GLU A 617 -13.63 -4.92 4.82
CA GLU A 617 -14.08 -6.03 3.97
C GLU A 617 -13.35 -6.00 2.61
N PRO A 618 -12.71 -7.11 2.18
CA PRO A 618 -12.17 -7.23 0.83
C PRO A 618 -13.27 -7.14 -0.23
N LYS A 619 -13.05 -6.36 -1.28
CA LYS A 619 -13.95 -6.30 -2.44
C LYS A 619 -13.57 -7.33 -3.50
N SER A 620 -14.47 -7.57 -4.45
CA SER A 620 -14.22 -8.36 -5.67
C SER A 620 -12.86 -8.14 -6.34
N ALA A 621 -12.43 -6.88 -6.47
CA ALA A 621 -11.11 -6.52 -6.99
C ALA A 621 -9.95 -7.18 -6.20
N TRP A 622 -10.04 -7.23 -4.87
CA TRP A 622 -9.03 -7.90 -4.03
C TRP A 622 -8.97 -9.41 -4.31
N HIS A 623 -10.12 -10.05 -4.54
CA HIS A 623 -10.17 -11.46 -4.91
C HIS A 623 -9.56 -11.72 -6.30
N GLY A 624 -9.84 -10.85 -7.28
CA GLY A 624 -9.21 -10.89 -8.60
C GLY A 624 -7.68 -10.77 -8.51
N LEU A 625 -7.18 -9.79 -7.75
CA LEU A 625 -5.75 -9.62 -7.51
C LEU A 625 -5.14 -10.81 -6.77
N LYS A 626 -5.82 -11.38 -5.76
CA LYS A 626 -5.35 -12.57 -5.04
C LYS A 626 -5.13 -13.77 -5.98
N ARG A 627 -5.96 -13.93 -7.01
CA ARG A 627 -5.74 -14.94 -8.05
C ARG A 627 -4.59 -14.55 -8.96
N ALA A 628 -4.55 -13.30 -9.41
CA ALA A 628 -3.50 -12.78 -10.28
C ALA A 628 -2.10 -12.81 -9.65
N PHE A 629 -2.00 -12.79 -8.32
CA PHE A 629 -0.77 -12.61 -7.53
C PHE A 629 -0.21 -13.91 -6.94
N ARG A 630 -0.76 -15.07 -7.33
CA ARG A 630 -0.22 -16.36 -6.86
C ARG A 630 1.26 -16.52 -7.24
N PRO A 631 2.11 -17.04 -6.33
CA PRO A 631 3.50 -17.34 -6.64
C PRO A 631 3.68 -18.50 -7.64
N VAL A 632 2.77 -19.47 -7.59
CA VAL A 632 2.62 -20.50 -8.63
C VAL A 632 1.39 -20.15 -9.43
N GLN A 633 1.58 -19.78 -10.70
CA GLN A 633 0.52 -19.17 -11.49
C GLN A 633 0.32 -19.87 -12.84
N LEU A 634 -0.94 -19.89 -13.25
CA LEU A 634 -1.41 -20.29 -14.56
C LEU A 634 -2.20 -19.11 -15.14
N ALA A 635 -1.88 -18.69 -16.36
CA ALA A 635 -2.61 -17.66 -17.09
C ALA A 635 -2.82 -18.07 -18.55
N LEU A 636 -3.89 -17.55 -19.16
CA LEU A 636 -4.22 -17.77 -20.56
C LEU A 636 -4.28 -16.41 -21.26
N THR A 637 -3.68 -16.30 -22.44
CA THR A 637 -3.75 -15.09 -23.27
C THR A 637 -4.08 -15.46 -24.70
N ASP A 638 -4.93 -14.64 -25.34
CA ASP A 638 -5.26 -14.78 -26.75
C ASP A 638 -4.14 -14.20 -27.61
N GLU A 639 -3.53 -15.04 -28.45
CA GLU A 639 -2.48 -14.67 -29.39
C GLU A 639 -3.00 -14.58 -30.84
N GLY A 640 -4.31 -14.38 -30.99
CA GLY A 640 -5.00 -14.25 -32.27
C GLY A 640 -4.89 -15.54 -33.09
N VAL A 641 -4.31 -15.43 -34.29
CA VAL A 641 -4.12 -16.60 -35.17
C VAL A 641 -3.10 -17.62 -34.64
N ASN A 642 -2.34 -17.28 -33.59
CA ASN A 642 -1.48 -18.25 -32.92
C ASN A 642 -2.22 -19.06 -31.85
N GLY A 643 -3.53 -18.83 -31.68
CA GLY A 643 -4.38 -19.52 -30.72
C GLY A 643 -4.20 -19.00 -29.30
N LEU A 644 -4.42 -19.87 -28.33
CA LEU A 644 -4.33 -19.55 -26.90
C LEU A 644 -2.94 -19.92 -26.36
N ALA A 645 -2.25 -18.98 -25.73
CA ALA A 645 -1.02 -19.26 -24.99
C ALA A 645 -1.33 -19.61 -23.53
N ILE A 646 -0.55 -20.54 -22.98
CA ILE A 646 -0.65 -21.00 -21.60
C ILE A 646 0.66 -20.62 -20.89
N HIS A 647 0.57 -19.70 -19.93
CA HIS A 647 1.71 -19.26 -19.14
C HIS A 647 1.74 -19.95 -17.79
N LEU A 648 2.88 -20.56 -17.47
CA LEU A 648 3.15 -21.22 -16.20
C LEU A 648 4.28 -20.49 -15.50
N ILE A 649 4.08 -20.11 -14.24
CA ILE A 649 5.07 -19.37 -13.46
C ILE A 649 5.26 -20.09 -12.14
N ASN A 650 6.52 -20.34 -11.76
CA ASN A 650 6.91 -20.81 -10.45
C ASN A 650 7.90 -19.82 -9.82
N GLU A 651 7.40 -18.95 -8.97
CA GLU A 651 8.25 -18.02 -8.21
C GLU A 651 8.85 -18.67 -6.96
N LYS A 652 8.56 -19.93 -6.63
CA LYS A 652 9.10 -20.57 -5.42
C LYS A 652 10.56 -21.02 -5.60
N PRO A 653 11.32 -21.17 -4.50
CA PRO A 653 12.70 -21.70 -4.56
C PRO A 653 12.78 -23.21 -4.82
N GLN A 654 11.66 -23.93 -4.81
CA GLN A 654 11.60 -25.36 -5.10
C GLN A 654 11.06 -25.60 -6.51
N ALA A 655 11.59 -26.60 -7.19
CA ALA A 655 10.98 -27.16 -8.39
C ALA A 655 9.66 -27.88 -8.03
N LEU A 656 8.72 -27.90 -8.96
CA LEU A 656 7.39 -28.49 -8.79
C LEU A 656 7.12 -29.48 -9.91
N ALA A 657 6.74 -30.71 -9.55
CA ALA A 657 6.14 -31.66 -10.47
C ALA A 657 4.64 -31.36 -10.56
N THR A 658 4.13 -31.12 -11.76
CA THR A 658 2.75 -30.68 -11.96
C THR A 658 2.04 -31.39 -13.11
N HIS A 659 0.72 -31.40 -13.08
CA HIS A 659 -0.14 -31.75 -14.21
C HIS A 659 -0.87 -30.52 -14.71
N LEU A 660 -0.70 -30.21 -15.99
CA LEU A 660 -1.49 -29.21 -16.69
C LEU A 660 -2.66 -29.89 -17.40
N GLU A 661 -3.88 -29.45 -17.12
CA GLU A 661 -5.12 -29.92 -17.73
C GLU A 661 -5.81 -28.76 -18.45
N LEU A 662 -6.29 -28.99 -19.67
CA LEU A 662 -7.08 -28.01 -20.44
C LEU A 662 -8.36 -28.67 -20.94
N THR A 663 -9.49 -27.98 -20.74
CA THR A 663 -10.80 -28.42 -21.22
C THR A 663 -11.54 -27.28 -21.91
N CYS A 664 -12.10 -27.55 -23.08
CA CYS A 664 -13.01 -26.64 -23.79
C CYS A 664 -14.45 -27.12 -23.58
N TRP A 665 -15.30 -26.26 -23.02
CA TRP A 665 -16.67 -26.58 -22.63
C TRP A 665 -17.69 -25.95 -23.57
N ARG A 666 -18.51 -26.78 -24.20
CA ARG A 666 -19.68 -26.38 -24.98
C ARG A 666 -20.93 -26.42 -24.09
N ASP A 667 -21.76 -25.40 -24.21
CA ASP A 667 -22.92 -25.09 -23.36
C ASP A 667 -22.57 -25.06 -21.87
N GLY A 668 -21.30 -24.77 -21.55
CA GLY A 668 -20.72 -24.87 -20.22
C GLY A 668 -20.78 -26.27 -19.56
N ARG A 669 -21.20 -27.32 -20.27
CA ARG A 669 -21.38 -28.69 -19.71
C ARG A 669 -20.57 -29.76 -20.43
N THR A 670 -20.55 -29.70 -21.76
CA THR A 670 -19.98 -30.76 -22.60
C THR A 670 -18.52 -30.46 -22.89
N ALA A 671 -17.61 -31.30 -22.39
CA ALA A 671 -16.19 -31.20 -22.72
C ALA A 671 -15.95 -31.70 -24.16
N VAL A 672 -15.63 -30.79 -25.08
CA VAL A 672 -15.42 -31.09 -26.50
C VAL A 672 -13.94 -31.26 -26.87
N VAL A 673 -13.06 -30.71 -26.04
CA VAL A 673 -11.62 -30.94 -26.08
C VAL A 673 -11.14 -31.14 -24.66
N LYS A 674 -10.26 -32.14 -24.47
CA LYS A 674 -9.50 -32.37 -23.24
C LYS A 674 -8.05 -32.62 -23.61
N ALA A 675 -7.14 -32.03 -22.87
CA ALA A 675 -5.71 -32.30 -22.98
C ALA A 675 -5.09 -32.30 -21.59
N ARG A 676 -4.09 -33.16 -21.38
CA ARG A 676 -3.32 -33.24 -20.14
C ARG A 676 -1.85 -33.45 -20.47
N ARG A 677 -0.97 -32.82 -19.69
CA ARG A 677 0.49 -32.98 -19.80
C ARG A 677 1.15 -32.86 -18.44
N GLU A 678 2.13 -33.71 -18.19
CA GLU A 678 3.03 -33.56 -17.04
C GLU A 678 4.05 -32.47 -17.34
N ILE A 679 4.24 -31.55 -16.39
CA ILE A 679 5.17 -30.43 -16.51
C ILE A 679 6.01 -30.36 -15.24
N ALA A 680 7.33 -30.45 -15.41
CA ALA A 680 8.27 -30.01 -14.39
C ALA A 680 8.45 -28.49 -14.51
N LEU A 681 8.12 -27.77 -13.43
CA LEU A 681 8.39 -26.34 -13.30
C LEU A 681 9.60 -26.16 -12.38
N GLU A 682 10.74 -25.77 -12.96
CA GLU A 682 11.95 -25.51 -12.20
C GLU A 682 11.74 -24.38 -11.17
N ALA A 683 12.59 -24.33 -10.15
CA ALA A 683 12.60 -23.23 -9.19
C ALA A 683 12.81 -21.90 -9.91
N ARG A 684 12.07 -20.84 -9.52
CA ARG A 684 12.19 -19.48 -10.08
C ARG A 684 12.09 -19.42 -11.61
N SER A 685 11.21 -20.23 -12.20
CA SER A 685 11.09 -20.37 -13.65
C SER A 685 9.73 -19.90 -14.16
N ALA A 686 9.67 -19.58 -15.45
CA ALA A 686 8.43 -19.31 -16.16
C ALA A 686 8.50 -19.92 -17.58
N ARG A 687 7.36 -20.40 -18.08
CA ARG A 687 7.25 -21.08 -19.38
C ARG A 687 5.96 -20.70 -20.08
N THR A 688 6.02 -20.55 -21.40
CA THR A 688 4.84 -20.43 -22.27
C THR A 688 4.68 -21.70 -23.09
N LEU A 689 3.44 -22.18 -23.24
CA LEU A 689 3.06 -23.30 -24.10
C LEU A 689 1.95 -22.86 -25.05
N SER A 690 1.96 -23.37 -26.28
CA SER A 690 0.80 -23.27 -27.16
C SER A 690 -0.28 -24.25 -26.73
N ALA A 691 -1.54 -23.81 -26.69
CA ALA A 691 -2.66 -24.72 -26.49
C ALA A 691 -2.77 -25.74 -27.63
N PHE A 692 -2.39 -25.40 -28.87
CA PHE A 692 -2.35 -26.35 -29.97
C PHE A 692 -1.36 -27.47 -29.72
N ASP A 693 -0.16 -27.13 -29.23
CA ASP A 693 0.85 -28.14 -28.88
C ASP A 693 0.36 -29.04 -27.75
N LEU A 694 -0.34 -28.47 -26.75
CA LEU A 694 -0.91 -29.24 -25.65
C LEU A 694 -1.99 -30.21 -26.14
N ILE A 695 -2.86 -29.75 -27.02
CA ILE A 695 -3.97 -30.53 -27.58
C ILE A 695 -3.49 -31.54 -28.65
N GLY A 696 -2.39 -31.26 -29.34
CA GLY A 696 -1.80 -32.10 -30.39
C GLY A 696 -2.54 -32.08 -31.73
N ARG A 697 -3.49 -31.14 -31.92
CA ARG A 697 -4.26 -30.96 -33.15
C ARG A 697 -4.85 -29.55 -33.23
N PHE A 698 -5.27 -29.15 -34.44
CA PHE A 698 -6.02 -27.91 -34.64
C PHE A 698 -7.42 -28.00 -34.01
N PHE A 699 -7.78 -26.95 -33.28
CA PHE A 699 -9.12 -26.66 -32.78
C PHE A 699 -9.19 -25.15 -32.62
N ASP A 700 -10.16 -24.46 -33.21
CA ASP A 700 -10.23 -22.98 -33.17
C ASP A 700 -10.59 -22.47 -31.76
N ILE A 701 -9.60 -22.55 -30.86
CA ILE A 701 -9.76 -22.41 -29.41
C ILE A 701 -10.00 -20.96 -28.97
N SER A 702 -9.48 -20.00 -29.71
CA SER A 702 -9.74 -18.57 -29.51
C SER A 702 -10.83 -18.03 -30.44
N TYR A 703 -11.37 -18.86 -31.33
CA TYR A 703 -12.32 -18.44 -32.37
C TYR A 703 -11.78 -17.33 -33.28
N ALA A 704 -10.47 -17.38 -33.53
CA ALA A 704 -9.76 -16.43 -34.39
C ALA A 704 -9.97 -16.73 -35.88
N TYR A 705 -10.14 -18.01 -36.26
CA TYR A 705 -10.24 -18.43 -37.66
C TYR A 705 -11.67 -18.41 -38.21
N ARG A 706 -12.67 -18.74 -37.38
CA ARG A 706 -14.11 -18.61 -37.69
C ARG A 706 -14.59 -19.42 -38.90
N PHE A 707 -13.98 -20.58 -39.15
CA PHE A 707 -14.44 -21.55 -40.16
C PHE A 707 -15.67 -22.35 -39.66
N GLY A 708 -16.78 -21.65 -39.39
CA GLY A 708 -18.00 -22.23 -38.84
C GLY A 708 -18.39 -21.62 -37.49
N PRO A 709 -19.46 -22.13 -36.85
CA PRO A 709 -19.86 -21.68 -35.53
C PRO A 709 -18.77 -22.01 -34.48
N PRO A 710 -18.72 -21.26 -33.36
CA PRO A 710 -17.75 -21.51 -32.31
C PRO A 710 -17.89 -22.92 -31.73
N GLY A 711 -16.76 -23.58 -31.49
CA GLY A 711 -16.75 -24.97 -31.04
C GLY A 711 -17.12 -25.18 -29.56
N HIS A 712 -17.05 -24.12 -28.75
CA HIS A 712 -17.22 -24.09 -27.30
C HIS A 712 -17.36 -22.64 -26.79
N ASP A 713 -17.77 -22.47 -25.52
CA ASP A 713 -18.05 -21.14 -24.91
C ASP A 713 -16.97 -20.72 -23.91
N VAL A 714 -16.34 -21.68 -23.24
CA VAL A 714 -15.32 -21.41 -22.23
C VAL A 714 -14.21 -22.46 -22.27
N THR A 715 -12.97 -22.02 -22.26
CA THR A 715 -11.80 -22.86 -22.01
C THR A 715 -11.41 -22.71 -20.55
N SER A 716 -11.19 -23.82 -19.86
CA SER A 716 -10.61 -23.85 -18.51
C SER A 716 -9.28 -24.58 -18.53
N ALA A 717 -8.26 -24.01 -17.89
CA ALA A 717 -7.00 -24.68 -17.63
C ALA A 717 -6.78 -24.81 -16.11
N VAL A 718 -6.24 -25.95 -15.68
CA VAL A 718 -5.97 -26.28 -14.28
C VAL A 718 -4.54 -26.78 -14.16
N LEU A 719 -3.77 -26.19 -13.25
CA LEU A 719 -2.45 -26.66 -12.86
C LEU A 719 -2.57 -27.35 -11.51
N ARG A 720 -2.24 -28.65 -11.46
CA ARG A 720 -2.28 -29.45 -10.24
C ARG A 720 -0.87 -29.87 -9.83
N ASP A 721 -0.67 -29.97 -8.52
CA ASP A 721 0.47 -30.68 -7.96
C ASP A 721 0.39 -32.16 -8.36
N ALA A 722 1.49 -32.74 -8.85
CA ALA A 722 1.48 -34.10 -9.39
C ALA A 722 1.28 -35.16 -8.29
N ASP A 723 1.79 -34.91 -7.09
CA ASP A 723 1.77 -35.89 -6.00
C ASP A 723 0.45 -35.85 -5.21
N SER A 724 0.03 -34.65 -4.79
CA SER A 724 -1.18 -34.46 -3.98
C SER A 724 -2.47 -34.31 -4.79
N GLY A 725 -2.37 -34.00 -6.09
CA GLY A 725 -3.52 -33.65 -6.94
C GLY A 725 -4.14 -32.29 -6.62
N ALA A 726 -3.58 -31.53 -5.67
CA ALA A 726 -4.09 -30.24 -5.24
C ALA A 726 -4.03 -29.22 -6.38
N VAL A 727 -5.10 -28.45 -6.54
CA VAL A 727 -5.14 -27.35 -7.52
C VAL A 727 -4.23 -26.21 -7.05
N LEU A 728 -3.19 -25.93 -7.83
CA LEU A 728 -2.23 -24.85 -7.59
C LEU A 728 -2.71 -23.55 -8.22
N ALA A 729 -3.21 -23.60 -9.44
CA ALA A 729 -3.77 -22.46 -10.16
C ALA A 729 -4.79 -22.88 -11.22
N GLN A 730 -5.66 -21.96 -11.60
CA GLN A 730 -6.67 -22.14 -12.66
C GLN A 730 -6.79 -20.85 -13.45
N ALA A 731 -7.09 -20.97 -14.74
CA ALA A 731 -7.35 -19.85 -15.62
C ALA A 731 -8.46 -20.19 -16.62
N PHE A 732 -9.16 -19.16 -17.10
CA PHE A 732 -10.29 -19.31 -18.00
C PHE A 732 -10.15 -18.37 -19.20
N HIS A 733 -10.68 -18.78 -20.34
CA HIS A 733 -10.73 -17.97 -21.55
C HIS A 733 -12.11 -18.09 -22.21
N PHE A 734 -12.62 -16.97 -22.73
CA PHE A 734 -13.97 -16.84 -23.26
C PHE A 734 -13.90 -16.39 -24.74
N PRO A 735 -13.85 -17.32 -25.72
CA PRO A 735 -13.67 -16.99 -27.14
C PRO A 735 -14.78 -16.09 -27.73
N LEU A 736 -15.94 -16.00 -27.08
CA LEU A 736 -17.09 -15.20 -27.51
C LEU A 736 -17.37 -14.01 -26.58
N GLY A 737 -16.48 -13.73 -25.62
CA GLY A 737 -16.75 -12.81 -24.53
C GLY A 737 -17.58 -13.46 -23.42
N ARG A 738 -17.99 -12.65 -22.43
CA ARG A 738 -18.58 -13.14 -21.17
C ARG A 738 -20.11 -13.03 -21.11
N GLY A 739 -20.77 -12.52 -22.15
CA GLY A 739 -22.22 -12.31 -22.19
C GLY A 739 -23.01 -13.52 -22.71
N HIS A 740 -24.17 -13.84 -22.13
CA HIS A 740 -25.49 -13.28 -22.50
C HIS A 740 -26.63 -14.08 -21.85
N GLU A 741 -26.54 -15.42 -21.86
CA GLU A 741 -27.59 -16.29 -21.35
C GLU A 741 -27.33 -16.75 -19.91
N ARG A 742 -28.36 -16.63 -19.07
CA ARG A 742 -28.36 -17.22 -17.73
C ARG A 742 -28.95 -18.61 -17.79
N HIS A 743 -28.43 -19.52 -16.98
CA HIS A 743 -28.87 -20.90 -16.97
C HIS A 743 -29.04 -21.42 -15.54
N ASP A 744 -29.80 -22.51 -15.40
CA ASP A 744 -29.67 -23.35 -14.22
C ASP A 744 -28.32 -24.09 -14.27
N LEU A 745 -27.45 -23.76 -13.32
CA LEU A 745 -26.09 -24.27 -13.28
C LEU A 745 -25.99 -25.60 -12.55
N GLY A 746 -27.05 -26.06 -11.88
CA GLY A 746 -26.95 -27.11 -10.88
C GLY A 746 -25.95 -26.71 -9.79
N LEU A 747 -26.01 -25.45 -9.35
CA LEU A 747 -25.13 -24.91 -8.32
C LEU A 747 -25.55 -25.49 -6.97
N GLU A 748 -24.61 -26.13 -6.28
CA GLU A 748 -24.82 -26.73 -4.97
C GLU A 748 -23.78 -26.21 -3.98
N ALA A 749 -24.21 -25.96 -2.75
CA ALA A 749 -23.37 -25.46 -1.66
C ALA A 749 -23.61 -26.31 -0.41
N THR A 750 -22.55 -26.89 0.16
CA THR A 750 -22.65 -27.70 1.38
C THR A 750 -21.56 -27.35 2.39
N LEU A 751 -21.92 -27.28 3.66
CA LEU A 751 -20.99 -26.99 4.75
C LEU A 751 -20.42 -28.26 5.36
N GLU A 752 -19.10 -28.25 5.57
CA GLU A 752 -18.38 -29.24 6.36
C GLU A 752 -17.72 -28.56 7.57
N ALA A 753 -17.90 -29.16 8.75
CA ALA A 753 -17.17 -28.74 9.95
C ALA A 753 -15.73 -29.30 9.90
N GLN A 754 -14.74 -28.46 10.19
CA GLN A 754 -13.33 -28.83 10.21
C GLN A 754 -12.66 -28.25 11.46
N GLY A 755 -12.58 -29.05 12.54
CA GLY A 755 -12.13 -28.56 13.84
C GLY A 755 -13.08 -27.47 14.38
N GLU A 756 -12.54 -26.31 14.74
CA GLU A 756 -13.31 -25.13 15.15
C GLU A 756 -13.74 -24.23 13.97
N GLY A 757 -13.43 -24.60 12.72
CA GLY A 757 -13.75 -23.82 11.52
C GLY A 757 -14.75 -24.51 10.59
N TRP A 758 -15.11 -23.80 9.52
CA TRP A 758 -16.04 -24.28 8.50
C TRP A 758 -15.41 -24.23 7.12
N THR A 759 -15.69 -25.24 6.31
CA THR A 759 -15.37 -25.30 4.88
C THR A 759 -16.66 -25.40 4.08
N LEU A 760 -16.81 -24.55 3.08
CA LEU A 760 -17.88 -24.58 2.11
C LEU A 760 -17.44 -25.37 0.87
N LEU A 761 -18.23 -26.36 0.47
CA LEU A 761 -18.09 -27.06 -0.80
C LEU A 761 -19.05 -26.47 -1.81
N VAL A 762 -18.52 -26.00 -2.93
CA VAL A 762 -19.31 -25.46 -4.03
C VAL A 762 -19.11 -26.33 -5.26
N SER A 763 -20.19 -26.83 -5.86
CA SER A 763 -20.14 -27.65 -7.07
C SER A 763 -21.17 -27.19 -8.09
N VAL A 764 -20.93 -27.53 -9.36
CA VAL A 764 -21.78 -27.12 -10.48
C VAL A 764 -21.88 -28.23 -11.52
N GLN A 765 -23.01 -28.31 -12.21
CA GLN A 765 -23.21 -29.18 -13.37
C GLN A 765 -22.95 -28.45 -14.70
N ARG A 766 -23.05 -27.12 -14.70
CA ARG A 766 -22.69 -26.20 -15.79
C ARG A 766 -21.70 -25.18 -15.28
N PHE A 767 -20.79 -24.74 -16.14
CA PHE A 767 -19.86 -23.66 -15.85
C PHE A 767 -20.53 -22.45 -15.17
N ALA A 768 -20.00 -22.06 -14.02
CA ALA A 768 -20.40 -20.88 -13.28
C ALA A 768 -19.36 -19.78 -13.41
N GLN A 769 -19.81 -18.61 -13.84
CA GLN A 769 -19.02 -17.41 -14.02
C GLN A 769 -19.07 -16.54 -12.76
N SER A 770 -17.91 -16.02 -12.33
CA SER A 770 -17.74 -15.09 -11.22
C SER A 770 -18.63 -15.42 -10.01
N VAL A 771 -18.43 -16.61 -9.46
CA VAL A 771 -19.15 -17.17 -8.31
C VAL A 771 -18.88 -16.32 -7.08
N GLU A 772 -19.92 -15.77 -6.50
CA GLU A 772 -19.91 -14.97 -5.27
C GLU A 772 -20.40 -15.82 -4.09
N ILE A 773 -19.77 -15.64 -2.93
CA ILE A 773 -20.22 -16.22 -1.67
C ILE A 773 -20.59 -15.08 -0.73
N VAL A 774 -21.86 -15.02 -0.32
CA VAL A 774 -22.43 -13.98 0.54
C VAL A 774 -22.82 -14.60 1.88
N ASP A 775 -22.17 -14.16 2.93
CA ASP A 775 -22.51 -14.52 4.31
C ASP A 775 -22.27 -13.29 5.20
N PRO A 776 -23.18 -12.93 6.11
CA PRO A 776 -23.05 -11.75 6.96
C PRO A 776 -22.02 -11.92 8.10
N HIS A 777 -21.75 -13.15 8.54
CA HIS A 777 -20.92 -13.44 9.71
C HIS A 777 -19.59 -14.13 9.39
N TRP A 778 -19.48 -14.72 8.20
CA TRP A 778 -18.29 -15.41 7.74
C TRP A 778 -17.76 -14.85 6.42
N ARG A 779 -16.48 -14.51 6.39
CA ARG A 779 -15.78 -14.09 5.16
C ARG A 779 -15.23 -15.33 4.44
N PRO A 780 -15.55 -15.55 3.16
CA PRO A 780 -14.92 -16.61 2.40
C PRO A 780 -13.43 -16.30 2.14
N GLN A 781 -12.57 -17.32 2.21
CA GLN A 781 -11.16 -17.17 1.85
C GLN A 781 -10.98 -16.82 0.36
N ASP A 782 -11.93 -17.22 -0.48
CA ASP A 782 -11.94 -16.96 -1.91
C ASP A 782 -13.38 -16.76 -2.40
N SER A 783 -13.59 -15.81 -3.30
CA SER A 783 -14.88 -15.42 -3.87
C SER A 783 -14.64 -14.84 -5.26
N TRP A 784 -15.70 -14.49 -5.99
CA TRP A 784 -15.66 -13.93 -7.32
C TRP A 784 -14.82 -14.75 -8.32
N PHE A 785 -14.89 -16.08 -8.23
CA PHE A 785 -14.09 -17.01 -9.03
C PHE A 785 -14.92 -17.74 -10.08
N HIS A 786 -14.31 -18.21 -11.16
CA HIS A 786 -14.98 -19.14 -12.08
C HIS A 786 -14.93 -20.59 -11.56
N LEU A 787 -15.94 -21.38 -11.91
CA LEU A 787 -16.02 -22.80 -11.57
C LEU A 787 -16.52 -23.63 -12.76
N ALA A 788 -15.68 -24.54 -13.25
CA ALA A 788 -16.07 -25.52 -14.27
C ALA A 788 -16.70 -26.78 -13.63
N PRO A 789 -17.52 -27.56 -14.37
CA PRO A 789 -18.04 -28.83 -13.88
C PRO A 789 -16.92 -29.81 -13.49
N GLY A 790 -17.08 -30.52 -12.38
CA GLY A 790 -16.09 -31.47 -11.88
C GLY A 790 -16.08 -31.57 -10.36
N GLU A 791 -14.87 -31.66 -9.79
CA GLU A 791 -14.67 -31.75 -8.34
C GLU A 791 -15.21 -30.50 -7.62
N PRO A 792 -15.91 -30.66 -6.48
CA PRO A 792 -16.34 -29.52 -5.67
C PRO A 792 -15.15 -28.67 -5.23
N ARG A 793 -15.29 -27.35 -5.35
CA ARG A 793 -14.31 -26.40 -4.81
C ARG A 793 -14.50 -26.27 -3.30
N ARG A 794 -13.41 -26.37 -2.56
CA ARG A 794 -13.38 -26.20 -1.10
C ARG A 794 -12.97 -24.78 -0.76
N ILE A 795 -13.79 -24.05 -0.01
CA ILE A 795 -13.53 -22.67 0.43
C ILE A 795 -13.60 -22.61 1.95
N ARG A 796 -12.51 -22.23 2.60
CA ARG A 796 -12.53 -21.98 4.05
C ARG A 796 -13.32 -20.72 4.36
N LEU A 797 -14.15 -20.77 5.39
CA LEU A 797 -14.87 -19.63 5.93
C LEU A 797 -14.17 -19.10 7.19
N LEU A 798 -13.96 -17.78 7.24
CA LEU A 798 -13.26 -17.08 8.32
C LEU A 798 -14.27 -16.25 9.10
N ALA A 799 -14.34 -16.43 10.42
CA ALA A 799 -15.27 -15.68 11.26
C ALA A 799 -14.98 -14.17 11.14
N ARG A 800 -16.03 -13.37 10.93
CA ARG A 800 -15.98 -11.93 11.25
C ARG A 800 -16.01 -11.78 12.77
N ARG A 801 -15.51 -10.66 13.30
CA ARG A 801 -15.14 -10.36 14.72
C ARG A 801 -15.94 -11.05 15.84
N THR A 802 -17.22 -11.36 15.63
CA THR A 802 -18.02 -12.25 16.48
C THR A 802 -18.92 -13.13 15.60
N ALA A 803 -18.61 -14.42 15.47
CA ALA A 803 -19.46 -15.38 14.75
C ALA A 803 -19.95 -16.46 15.74
N PRO A 804 -21.08 -16.23 16.45
CA PRO A 804 -21.56 -17.15 17.48
C PRO A 804 -22.25 -18.40 16.91
N SER A 805 -22.42 -18.51 15.59
CA SER A 805 -23.24 -19.53 14.93
C SER A 805 -22.57 -20.16 13.71
N ARG A 806 -23.07 -21.34 13.35
CA ARG A 806 -22.81 -22.01 12.06
C ARG A 806 -23.03 -21.01 10.90
N PRO A 807 -22.16 -21.02 9.86
CA PRO A 807 -22.37 -20.21 8.67
C PRO A 807 -23.72 -20.49 8.02
N ALA A 808 -24.32 -19.45 7.46
CA ALA A 808 -25.63 -19.52 6.81
C ALA A 808 -25.67 -18.40 5.77
N GLY A 809 -25.41 -18.76 4.52
CA GLY A 809 -25.20 -17.81 3.44
C GLY A 809 -25.72 -18.32 2.11
N LEU A 810 -25.35 -17.60 1.06
CA LEU A 810 -25.74 -17.85 -0.32
C LEU A 810 -24.51 -17.94 -1.21
N VAL A 811 -24.57 -18.82 -2.19
CA VAL A 811 -23.63 -18.88 -3.31
C VAL A 811 -24.39 -18.52 -4.58
N ARG A 812 -23.85 -17.56 -5.33
CA ARG A 812 -24.43 -17.03 -6.56
C ARG A 812 -23.42 -17.05 -7.69
N ALA A 813 -23.88 -16.95 -8.94
CA ALA A 813 -23.01 -16.78 -10.10
C ALA A 813 -23.67 -15.81 -11.08
N VAL A 814 -22.88 -14.95 -11.76
CA VAL A 814 -23.43 -13.89 -12.62
C VAL A 814 -24.20 -14.44 -13.84
N ASN A 815 -23.93 -15.69 -14.22
CA ASN A 815 -24.62 -16.42 -15.28
C ASN A 815 -25.64 -17.47 -14.75
N GLY A 816 -25.90 -17.52 -13.45
CA GLY A 816 -26.84 -18.47 -12.83
C GLY A 816 -28.25 -17.90 -12.72
N LEU A 817 -29.28 -18.74 -12.91
CA LEU A 817 -30.69 -18.39 -12.65
C LEU A 817 -31.10 -18.63 -11.20
N LEU A 818 -30.42 -19.56 -10.52
CA LEU A 818 -30.73 -20.00 -9.16
C LEU A 818 -29.49 -19.83 -8.28
N ASP A 819 -29.72 -19.42 -7.04
CA ASP A 819 -28.72 -19.35 -5.97
C ASP A 819 -28.73 -20.66 -5.16
N ALA A 820 -27.64 -20.93 -4.45
CA ALA A 820 -27.53 -22.07 -3.53
C ALA A 820 -27.32 -21.59 -2.09
N SER A 821 -28.25 -21.91 -1.19
CA SER A 821 -28.10 -21.68 0.26
C SER A 821 -27.38 -22.84 0.94
N TYR A 822 -26.71 -22.59 2.07
CA TYR A 822 -25.99 -23.62 2.85
C TYR A 822 -26.14 -23.51 4.37
#